data_AF-A0A833Y0N0-F1
#
_entry.id   AF-A0A833Y0N0-F1
#
_cell.length_a   1.000
_cell.length_b   1.000
_cell.length_c   1.000
_cell.angle_alpha   90.00
_cell.angle_beta   90.00
_cell.angle_gamma   90.00
#
_symmetry.space_group_name_H-M   'P 1'
#
loop_
_entity.id
_entity.type
_entity.pdbx_description
1 polymer ?
#
loop_
_entity_poly.entity_id
_entity_poly.type
_entity_poly.pdbx_seq_one_letter_code
_entity_poly.pdbx_strand_id
1 'polypeptide(L)'
;MCLLLWELYPNLHFPVTFFISLTLEHKKGELKSKSYTHTRAQKYNMKDGSIYGVITVHVFDYAAQNLPLNSFLCLSFPCALPHLSFCFASQNTTKRSSPSPLSLSPFLSLSQHILRKKMGSASLSFLKQNNIIHLKILMVLFLSCIPDRTNLCSNNSFATLTVPPRFNSTNISLSSLETLTLDGYFSFENNHHAAKDFGNLYHFLPSAVLHPKSVSDISTTIRHIFKMGSASELTVAARGHAHSIQGQAQAHQGIVINMESLQGLKMQVHTGDMPYVDVSGGELWINILHETLKHGLAPKSWTDYLHLTVGGTLSNAGISGQAFQHGPQINNVYQLEVVTGKGEVVTCSEKQNADLFYAVLGGLGQFGIITRARISLGPAPKMVKWIKVLYSEFSTFSKDQEHLISSENSFDYVEGFVNINRTGILNNWRSSFSPKDPLQANKFTSDGRTLYCLEMVKYFNPDETKTMNQQDIKNLLSQLNYIPSTLFLSEVSYVEFLDRVHVSERKLRAKGLWEVPHPWLNLLVPKSRISVFAEEVFGNILTDTSNGPIIIYPVNQSKWNNKTSLVTPDEDIFYLVAFLSSAMPSSTGTDGLEHILTQNKRILDFCATAQLGMKQYLPHYNTHEEWQTHFGSLWEVFVQRKSTYDPLAILAPGQRIFQKAVRTS
;
A
#
# COMPACT_ATOMS: atom_id res chain seq x y z
N MET A 1 -17.58 -7.08 -15.65
CA MET A 1 -17.85 -6.28 -14.44
C MET A 1 -17.62 -7.10 -13.18
N CYS A 2 -18.43 -8.13 -12.88
CA CYS A 2 -18.33 -8.88 -11.62
C CYS A 2 -17.06 -9.74 -11.45
N LEU A 3 -16.45 -10.26 -12.52
CA LEU A 3 -15.26 -11.14 -12.41
C LEU A 3 -13.99 -10.42 -11.92
N LEU A 4 -13.88 -9.10 -12.18
CA LEU A 4 -12.82 -8.19 -11.70
C LEU A 4 -12.86 -7.91 -10.17
N LEU A 5 -13.63 -8.69 -9.42
CA LEU A 5 -13.64 -8.75 -7.95
C LEU A 5 -12.87 -9.98 -7.43
N TRP A 6 -12.98 -11.13 -8.12
CA TRP A 6 -12.26 -12.37 -7.79
C TRP A 6 -10.74 -12.20 -7.89
N GLU A 7 -10.29 -11.27 -8.75
CA GLU A 7 -8.90 -10.83 -8.87
C GLU A 7 -8.26 -10.29 -7.59
N LEU A 8 -9.05 -9.82 -6.64
CA LEU A 8 -8.58 -9.07 -5.48
C LEU A 8 -9.02 -9.68 -4.15
N TYR A 9 -10.19 -10.31 -4.09
CA TYR A 9 -10.78 -10.88 -2.85
C TYR A 9 -11.60 -12.16 -3.17
N PRO A 10 -10.99 -13.35 -3.27
CA PRO A 10 -11.68 -14.57 -3.69
C PRO A 10 -12.60 -15.21 -2.62
N ASN A 11 -12.44 -14.85 -1.33
CA ASN A 11 -13.15 -15.49 -0.21
C ASN A 11 -14.61 -14.99 0.01
N LEU A 12 -15.11 -14.08 -0.84
CA LEU A 12 -16.45 -13.49 -0.73
C LEU A 12 -17.52 -14.35 -1.42
N HIS A 13 -18.06 -15.34 -0.70
CA HIS A 13 -19.20 -16.14 -1.16
C HIS A 13 -20.52 -15.36 -1.11
N PHE A 14 -21.04 -14.98 -2.29
CA PHE A 14 -22.44 -14.58 -2.47
C PHE A 14 -23.13 -15.50 -3.50
N PRO A 15 -24.27 -16.13 -3.17
CA PRO A 15 -25.02 -16.95 -4.12
C PRO A 15 -25.80 -16.07 -5.11
N VAL A 16 -25.45 -16.14 -6.39
CA VAL A 16 -26.19 -15.45 -7.48
C VAL A 16 -26.82 -16.49 -8.40
N THR A 17 -28.12 -16.73 -8.24
CA THR A 17 -28.89 -17.65 -9.07
C THR A 17 -29.41 -16.93 -10.32
N PHE A 18 -28.99 -17.37 -11.50
CA PHE A 18 -29.51 -16.85 -12.77
C PHE A 18 -30.76 -17.62 -13.22
N PHE A 19 -31.85 -16.90 -13.50
CA PHE A 19 -32.96 -17.42 -14.29
C PHE A 19 -32.92 -16.82 -15.71
N ILE A 20 -33.07 -17.69 -16.71
CA ILE A 20 -33.24 -17.28 -18.11
C ILE A 20 -34.67 -17.64 -18.51
N SER A 21 -35.43 -16.64 -18.96
CA SER A 21 -36.73 -16.84 -19.60
C SER A 21 -36.62 -16.45 -21.07
N LEU A 22 -37.21 -17.27 -21.96
CA LEU A 22 -37.29 -17.00 -23.39
C LEU A 22 -38.75 -16.71 -23.74
N THR A 23 -39.00 -15.55 -24.34
CA THR A 23 -40.33 -15.14 -24.80
C THR A 23 -40.28 -14.82 -26.29
N LEU A 24 -41.17 -15.43 -27.06
CA LEU A 24 -41.29 -15.23 -28.50
C LEU A 24 -42.52 -14.37 -28.79
N GLU A 25 -42.32 -13.18 -29.35
CA GLU A 25 -43.41 -12.30 -29.78
C GLU A 25 -43.41 -12.05 -31.29
N HIS A 26 -44.62 -12.05 -31.86
CA HIS A 26 -44.85 -11.94 -33.29
C HIS A 26 -45.30 -10.51 -33.65
N LYS A 27 -44.40 -9.67 -34.17
CA LYS A 27 -44.72 -8.25 -34.45
C LYS A 27 -45.72 -8.08 -35.59
N LYS A 28 -46.69 -7.18 -35.39
CA LYS A 28 -47.60 -6.65 -36.41
C LYS A 28 -48.09 -5.26 -35.98
N GLY A 29 -48.02 -4.25 -36.86
CA GLY A 29 -48.64 -2.93 -36.64
C GLY A 29 -47.68 -1.76 -36.37
N GLU A 30 -47.99 -0.64 -36.99
CA GLU A 30 -47.39 0.70 -36.86
C GLU A 30 -48.16 1.56 -35.82
N LEU A 31 -47.75 2.75 -35.35
CA LEU A 31 -46.46 3.44 -35.16
C LEU A 31 -46.79 4.85 -34.58
N LYS A 32 -46.31 5.22 -33.37
CA LYS A 32 -46.02 6.61 -32.90
C LYS A 32 -45.86 6.74 -31.37
N SER A 33 -44.64 7.03 -30.92
CA SER A 33 -44.34 8.13 -29.98
C SER A 33 -42.81 8.41 -30.01
N LYS A 34 -42.35 9.51 -29.41
CA LYS A 34 -40.92 9.89 -29.37
C LYS A 34 -40.34 9.71 -27.97
N SER A 35 -39.22 9.01 -27.86
CA SER A 35 -38.16 9.29 -26.88
C SER A 35 -36.81 8.86 -27.45
N TYR A 36 -35.72 9.48 -27.01
CA TYR A 36 -34.37 9.21 -27.50
C TYR A 36 -33.59 8.34 -26.51
N THR A 37 -33.05 7.22 -26.99
CA THR A 37 -31.99 6.46 -26.32
C THR A 37 -30.94 6.02 -27.33
N HIS A 38 -29.66 6.07 -26.93
CA HIS A 38 -28.52 5.80 -27.81
C HIS A 38 -28.17 4.30 -27.85
N THR A 39 -28.80 3.55 -28.76
CA THR A 39 -28.48 2.12 -28.98
C THR A 39 -27.38 1.96 -30.04
N ARG A 40 -26.16 1.61 -29.62
CA ARG A 40 -25.00 1.42 -30.52
C ARG A 40 -25.03 0.04 -31.19
N ALA A 41 -25.86 -0.12 -32.21
CA ALA A 41 -25.93 -1.37 -32.99
C ALA A 41 -24.69 -1.56 -33.90
N GLN A 42 -23.92 -2.63 -33.67
CA GLN A 42 -22.95 -3.12 -34.67
C GLN A 42 -23.68 -3.92 -35.75
N LYS A 43 -23.57 -3.51 -37.02
CA LYS A 43 -23.98 -4.35 -38.15
C LYS A 43 -22.84 -5.31 -38.52
N TYR A 44 -23.06 -6.60 -38.33
CA TYR A 44 -22.37 -7.63 -39.11
C TYR A 44 -23.22 -7.97 -40.34
N ASN A 45 -22.59 -8.09 -41.50
CA ASN A 45 -23.26 -8.36 -42.76
C ASN A 45 -22.87 -9.75 -43.26
N MET A 46 -23.72 -10.75 -43.00
CA MET A 46 -23.58 -12.10 -43.54
C MET A 46 -24.84 -12.47 -44.32
N LYS A 47 -24.66 -13.30 -45.36
CA LYS A 47 -25.74 -13.73 -46.25
C LYS A 47 -26.51 -14.92 -45.66
N ASP A 48 -27.69 -15.09 -46.22
CA ASP A 48 -28.61 -16.22 -46.09
C ASP A 48 -29.28 -16.40 -44.71
N GLY A 49 -30.49 -16.95 -44.74
CA GLY A 49 -31.52 -16.64 -43.74
C GLY A 49 -31.41 -17.42 -42.43
N SER A 50 -31.63 -16.73 -41.31
CA SER A 50 -31.90 -17.33 -39.99
C SER A 50 -32.64 -16.35 -39.06
N ILE A 51 -33.20 -16.89 -37.97
CA ILE A 51 -34.15 -16.22 -37.07
C ILE A 51 -33.46 -15.19 -36.17
N TYR A 52 -34.12 -14.04 -35.96
CA TYR A 52 -33.67 -13.01 -34.99
C TYR A 52 -34.10 -13.36 -33.57
N GLY A 53 -33.14 -13.66 -32.68
CA GLY A 53 -33.33 -13.63 -31.23
C GLY A 53 -32.90 -12.28 -30.65
N VAL A 54 -33.78 -11.60 -29.91
CA VAL A 54 -33.45 -10.37 -29.18
C VAL A 54 -33.16 -10.71 -27.73
N ILE A 55 -31.91 -10.56 -27.29
CA ILE A 55 -31.53 -10.75 -25.89
C ILE A 55 -31.74 -9.43 -25.14
N THR A 56 -32.91 -9.28 -24.50
CA THR A 56 -33.20 -8.15 -23.62
C THR A 56 -32.71 -8.46 -22.20
N VAL A 57 -31.57 -7.93 -21.80
CA VAL A 57 -31.06 -8.07 -20.43
C VAL A 57 -31.75 -7.05 -19.53
N HIS A 58 -32.75 -7.51 -18.76
CA HIS A 58 -33.33 -6.72 -17.68
C HIS A 58 -32.44 -6.80 -16.43
N VAL A 59 -31.79 -5.69 -16.08
CA VAL A 59 -31.19 -5.50 -14.75
C VAL A 59 -32.27 -4.96 -13.83
N PHE A 60 -32.72 -5.76 -12.88
CA PHE A 60 -33.59 -5.31 -11.79
C PHE A 60 -32.73 -5.00 -10.56
N ASP A 61 -32.67 -3.73 -10.16
CA ASP A 61 -32.17 -3.36 -8.85
C ASP A 61 -33.18 -3.81 -7.78
N TYR A 62 -32.76 -4.74 -6.92
CA TYR A 62 -33.57 -5.21 -5.80
C TYR A 62 -33.48 -4.21 -4.63
N ALA A 63 -34.13 -3.07 -4.79
CA ALA A 63 -34.33 -2.11 -3.71
C ALA A 63 -35.22 -2.73 -2.62
N ALA A 64 -34.61 -3.08 -1.48
CA ALA A 64 -35.31 -3.74 -0.38
C ALA A 64 -36.26 -2.77 0.36
N GLN A 65 -37.52 -2.72 -0.07
CA GLN A 65 -38.60 -2.05 0.68
C GLN A 65 -39.35 -3.08 1.55
N ASN A 66 -38.98 -3.12 2.83
CA ASN A 66 -39.80 -3.68 3.92
C ASN A 66 -40.18 -2.54 4.87
N LEU A 67 -41.47 -2.38 5.17
CA LEU A 67 -42.05 -1.89 6.44
C LEU A 67 -43.57 -1.71 6.28
N PRO A 68 -44.35 -1.89 7.37
CA PRO A 68 -44.73 -0.71 8.14
C PRO A 68 -44.66 -0.89 9.67
N LEU A 69 -44.54 0.25 10.38
CA LEU A 69 -44.89 0.48 11.81
C LEU A 69 -44.21 -0.45 12.85
N ASN A 70 -43.28 0.04 13.67
CA ASN A 70 -43.44 1.18 14.58
C ASN A 70 -42.12 1.87 14.99
N SER A 71 -42.25 3.06 15.60
CA SER A 71 -41.25 3.75 16.46
C SER A 71 -40.07 4.48 15.81
N PHE A 72 -40.35 5.74 15.44
CA PHE A 72 -39.51 6.94 15.63
C PHE A 72 -38.15 7.14 14.92
N LEU A 73 -38.24 7.97 13.86
CA LEU A 73 -37.40 9.15 13.58
C LEU A 73 -37.00 9.95 14.85
N CYS A 74 -36.04 10.88 14.86
CA CYS A 74 -34.91 11.28 13.98
C CYS A 74 -34.25 12.50 14.68
N LEU A 75 -32.97 12.80 14.40
CA LEU A 75 -32.44 14.16 14.62
C LEU A 75 -32.14 14.83 13.28
N SER A 76 -32.50 16.11 13.17
CA SER A 76 -32.67 16.81 11.89
C SER A 76 -32.20 18.25 12.00
N PHE A 77 -31.89 18.87 10.86
CA PHE A 77 -31.84 20.33 10.65
C PHE A 77 -31.94 20.62 9.14
N PRO A 78 -32.39 21.82 8.69
CA PRO A 78 -32.89 22.96 9.47
C PRO A 78 -34.23 23.58 9.00
N CYS A 79 -34.63 24.65 9.72
CA CYS A 79 -35.52 25.76 9.31
C CYS A 79 -37.05 25.68 9.54
N ALA A 80 -37.61 26.89 9.77
CA ALA A 80 -39.02 27.31 9.85
C ALA A 80 -39.84 27.05 11.14
N LEU A 81 -39.98 28.14 11.91
CA LEU A 81 -40.97 28.48 12.97
C LEU A 81 -42.44 28.51 12.45
N PRO A 82 -43.50 28.75 13.29
CA PRO A 82 -43.60 28.75 14.77
C PRO A 82 -44.87 28.04 15.37
N HIS A 83 -45.00 28.13 16.72
CA HIS A 83 -46.23 28.21 17.55
C HIS A 83 -46.79 27.02 18.38
N LEU A 84 -46.71 27.24 19.71
CA LEU A 84 -47.76 27.10 20.76
C LEU A 84 -48.34 25.72 21.17
N SER A 85 -48.02 25.35 22.43
CA SER A 85 -48.90 24.89 23.53
C SER A 85 -49.82 23.67 23.31
N PHE A 86 -49.91 22.68 24.23
CA PHE A 86 -50.19 22.83 25.67
C PHE A 86 -49.70 21.66 26.53
N CYS A 87 -49.65 21.85 27.87
CA CYS A 87 -49.45 20.78 28.86
C CYS A 87 -50.79 20.23 29.39
N PHE A 88 -50.78 18.98 29.88
CA PHE A 88 -51.53 18.37 31.02
C PHE A 88 -51.45 16.82 30.80
N ALA A 89 -50.75 15.97 31.55
CA ALA A 89 -50.48 15.77 32.99
C ALA A 89 -51.44 14.80 33.70
N SER A 90 -50.85 13.79 34.36
CA SER A 90 -51.40 12.96 35.45
C SER A 90 -52.59 12.00 35.18
N GLN A 91 -52.40 10.70 35.45
CA GLN A 91 -52.86 10.10 36.72
C GLN A 91 -52.30 8.68 36.95
N ASN A 92 -52.25 8.26 38.23
CA ASN A 92 -51.92 6.91 38.69
C ASN A 92 -53.20 6.04 38.79
N THR A 93 -53.10 4.70 38.81
CA THR A 93 -53.34 3.88 40.05
C THR A 93 -53.40 2.34 39.85
N THR A 94 -52.96 1.62 40.91
CA THR A 94 -53.43 0.30 41.44
C THR A 94 -53.46 -1.02 40.62
N LYS A 95 -52.47 -1.89 40.94
CA LYS A 95 -52.56 -3.17 41.71
C LYS A 95 -53.60 -4.29 41.39
N ARG A 96 -53.08 -5.54 41.47
CA ARG A 96 -53.74 -6.87 41.72
C ARG A 96 -54.55 -7.45 40.54
N SER A 97 -54.75 -8.77 40.39
CA SER A 97 -54.42 -9.98 41.21
C SER A 97 -54.23 -11.26 40.36
N SER A 98 -53.59 -12.29 40.94
CA SER A 98 -53.54 -13.68 40.45
C SER A 98 -54.87 -14.45 40.63
N PRO A 99 -55.09 -15.59 39.94
CA PRO A 99 -54.83 -16.89 40.60
C PRO A 99 -54.22 -18.00 39.69
N SER A 100 -54.19 -19.23 40.24
CA SER A 100 -53.36 -20.42 39.93
C SER A 100 -53.94 -21.46 38.94
N PRO A 101 -53.18 -22.52 38.54
CA PRO A 101 -53.51 -23.41 37.41
C PRO A 101 -53.90 -24.87 37.77
N LEU A 102 -54.28 -25.65 36.74
CA LEU A 102 -54.48 -27.12 36.66
C LEU A 102 -54.21 -27.57 35.20
N SER A 103 -53.95 -28.84 34.83
CA SER A 103 -53.16 -29.94 35.43
C SER A 103 -53.09 -31.11 34.42
N LEU A 104 -52.05 -31.96 34.46
CA LEU A 104 -52.02 -33.44 34.24
C LEU A 104 -50.62 -33.95 33.86
N SER A 105 -50.40 -35.27 33.98
CA SER A 105 -49.08 -35.93 34.06
C SER A 105 -49.10 -37.39 33.52
N PRO A 106 -48.27 -38.36 33.97
CA PRO A 106 -47.01 -38.73 33.28
C PRO A 106 -46.88 -40.25 32.96
N PHE A 107 -45.70 -40.72 32.55
CA PHE A 107 -45.33 -42.16 32.59
C PHE A 107 -43.85 -42.42 32.97
N LEU A 108 -43.56 -43.65 33.43
CA LEU A 108 -42.37 -44.11 34.19
C LEU A 108 -42.14 -45.64 33.97
N SER A 109 -40.99 -46.28 34.28
CA SER A 109 -39.66 -45.82 34.76
C SER A 109 -38.49 -46.51 33.98
N LEU A 110 -37.53 -47.35 34.42
CA LEU A 110 -37.11 -48.02 35.68
C LEU A 110 -35.55 -48.20 35.67
N SER A 111 -34.92 -48.94 36.60
CA SER A 111 -33.45 -49.10 36.73
C SER A 111 -33.08 -50.43 37.46
N GLN A 112 -31.85 -50.98 37.56
CA GLN A 112 -30.47 -50.55 37.20
C GLN A 112 -29.44 -51.73 37.31
N HIS A 113 -28.12 -51.42 37.21
CA HIS A 113 -27.00 -51.98 38.03
C HIS A 113 -26.15 -53.22 37.61
N ILE A 114 -24.87 -53.20 38.09
CA ILE A 114 -23.94 -54.30 38.45
C ILE A 114 -22.88 -54.86 37.44
N LEU A 115 -21.76 -55.37 38.01
CA LEU A 115 -20.41 -55.58 37.44
C LEU A 115 -20.01 -57.08 37.22
N ARG A 116 -18.82 -57.25 36.57
CA ARG A 116 -17.69 -58.18 36.91
C ARG A 116 -17.64 -59.60 36.31
N LYS A 117 -16.67 -59.80 35.38
CA LYS A 117 -15.48 -60.72 35.46
C LYS A 117 -14.76 -60.77 34.08
N LYS A 118 -13.60 -61.42 33.87
CA LYS A 118 -12.26 -61.47 34.54
C LYS A 118 -11.38 -62.48 33.74
N MET A 119 -10.04 -62.37 33.82
CA MET A 119 -8.98 -63.16 33.11
C MET A 119 -8.63 -62.58 31.73
N GLY A 120 -7.38 -62.58 31.24
CA GLY A 120 -6.08 -63.07 31.74
C GLY A 120 -5.19 -63.41 30.54
N SER A 121 -3.84 -63.36 30.54
CA SER A 121 -2.83 -63.02 31.56
C SER A 121 -1.48 -62.69 30.88
N ALA A 122 -0.61 -61.90 31.55
CA ALA A 122 0.86 -62.06 31.74
C ALA A 122 1.81 -62.38 30.53
N SER A 123 3.14 -62.17 30.59
CA SER A 123 4.03 -61.85 31.72
C SER A 123 5.27 -60.99 31.37
N LEU A 124 5.86 -60.43 32.44
CA LEU A 124 7.13 -59.70 32.61
C LEU A 124 8.36 -60.18 31.80
N SER A 125 9.30 -59.26 31.54
CA SER A 125 10.73 -59.37 31.96
C SER A 125 11.51 -58.06 31.72
N PHE A 126 12.77 -57.87 32.18
CA PHE A 126 13.25 -57.75 33.58
C PHE A 126 14.69 -57.14 33.60
N LEU A 127 15.01 -56.24 34.55
CA LEU A 127 16.36 -55.66 34.85
C LEU A 127 16.95 -54.75 33.73
N LYS A 128 17.97 -53.88 33.94
CA LYS A 128 18.92 -53.71 35.07
C LYS A 128 19.37 -52.22 35.23
N GLN A 129 19.27 -51.67 36.45
CA GLN A 129 20.38 -51.24 37.34
C GLN A 129 21.77 -50.86 36.74
N ASN A 130 22.55 -49.91 37.28
CA ASN A 130 22.34 -48.93 38.39
C ASN A 130 23.49 -47.88 38.49
N ASN A 131 23.41 -47.01 39.51
CA ASN A 131 24.42 -46.05 40.06
C ASN A 131 24.30 -44.60 39.53
N ILE A 132 23.89 -43.55 40.27
CA ILE A 132 23.96 -43.13 41.71
C ILE A 132 25.22 -42.32 42.06
N ILE A 133 25.03 -41.02 42.37
CA ILE A 133 25.50 -40.30 43.57
C ILE A 133 24.82 -38.91 43.63
N HIS A 134 23.89 -38.75 44.59
CA HIS A 134 23.76 -37.74 45.66
C HIS A 134 24.30 -36.29 45.46
N LEU A 135 23.76 -35.21 46.07
CA LEU A 135 22.68 -34.95 47.08
C LEU A 135 22.19 -33.48 46.84
N LYS A 136 21.06 -32.89 47.28
CA LYS A 136 20.05 -33.02 48.37
C LYS A 136 18.63 -32.81 47.78
N ILE A 137 17.55 -33.48 48.20
CA ILE A 137 16.78 -33.47 49.48
C ILE A 137 15.96 -32.17 49.65
N LEU A 138 14.61 -32.13 49.48
CA LEU A 138 13.47 -32.71 50.28
C LEU A 138 13.19 -31.94 51.59
N MET A 139 11.96 -31.81 52.15
CA MET A 139 10.55 -32.11 51.77
C MET A 139 9.63 -31.19 52.65
N VAL A 140 8.29 -31.14 52.60
CA VAL A 140 7.28 -32.04 53.24
C VAL A 140 5.86 -31.44 53.02
N LEU A 141 4.88 -32.30 52.68
CA LEU A 141 3.40 -32.33 52.90
C LEU A 141 2.59 -31.02 53.19
N PHE A 142 1.38 -30.77 52.65
CA PHE A 142 0.10 -31.53 52.74
C PHE A 142 -0.39 -31.72 54.21
N LEU A 143 -1.68 -31.63 54.59
CA LEU A 143 -2.95 -31.51 53.85
C LEU A 143 -4.07 -30.93 54.76
N SER A 144 -4.92 -30.03 54.28
CA SER A 144 -6.31 -29.89 54.78
C SER A 144 -7.22 -29.32 53.69
N CYS A 145 -8.45 -29.81 53.58
CA CYS A 145 -9.39 -29.45 52.49
C CYS A 145 -10.71 -28.90 53.03
N ILE A 146 -11.12 -27.72 52.54
CA ILE A 146 -12.52 -27.38 52.27
C ILE A 146 -12.52 -26.69 50.89
N PRO A 147 -13.43 -27.05 49.96
CA PRO A 147 -13.44 -26.50 48.61
C PRO A 147 -14.27 -25.22 48.50
N ASP A 148 -14.03 -24.41 47.47
CA ASP A 148 -15.14 -23.72 46.81
C ASP A 148 -14.88 -23.47 45.30
N ARG A 149 -15.91 -22.95 44.62
CA ARG A 149 -16.12 -23.00 43.17
C ARG A 149 -15.82 -21.69 42.42
N THR A 150 -15.59 -21.89 41.11
CA THR A 150 -15.93 -21.01 39.98
C THR A 150 -15.21 -19.68 39.72
N ASN A 151 -14.84 -19.54 38.44
CA ASN A 151 -14.76 -18.32 37.63
C ASN A 151 -13.71 -17.25 37.97
N LEU A 152 -12.65 -17.22 37.15
CA LEU A 152 -11.83 -16.03 36.96
C LEU A 152 -12.68 -14.94 36.28
N CYS A 153 -13.04 -13.90 37.04
CA CYS A 153 -13.57 -12.63 36.55
C CYS A 153 -13.17 -11.51 37.53
N SER A 154 -11.90 -11.10 37.50
CA SER A 154 -11.39 -9.99 38.30
C SER A 154 -10.73 -8.95 37.40
N ASN A 155 -11.37 -7.78 37.27
CA ASN A 155 -10.77 -6.60 36.67
C ASN A 155 -9.53 -6.19 37.48
N ASN A 156 -8.33 -6.35 36.92
CA ASN A 156 -7.17 -5.59 37.39
C ASN A 156 -7.11 -4.29 36.61
N SER A 157 -7.40 -3.21 37.33
CA SER A 157 -7.34 -1.83 36.87
C SER A 157 -6.03 -1.48 36.16
N PHE A 158 -6.13 -0.76 35.05
CA PHE A 158 -5.01 0.03 34.56
C PHE A 158 -4.59 1.01 35.65
N ALA A 159 -3.33 0.96 36.07
CA ALA A 159 -2.76 1.94 36.97
C ALA A 159 -2.62 3.28 36.22
N THR A 160 -3.48 4.23 36.54
CA THR A 160 -3.35 5.62 36.07
C THR A 160 -2.11 6.26 36.69
N LEU A 161 -1.01 6.27 35.93
CA LEU A 161 0.16 7.09 36.25
C LEU A 161 -0.27 8.56 36.28
N THR A 162 -0.31 9.13 37.49
CA THR A 162 -0.64 10.53 37.74
C THR A 162 0.54 11.40 37.35
N VAL A 163 0.58 11.75 36.06
CA VAL A 163 1.55 12.71 35.52
C VAL A 163 1.36 14.07 36.22
N PRO A 164 2.39 14.67 36.84
CA PRO A 164 2.28 16.00 37.43
C PRO A 164 2.05 17.04 36.33
N PRO A 165 1.34 18.16 36.61
CA PRO A 165 0.94 19.11 35.58
C PRO A 165 2.15 19.80 34.94
N ARG A 166 2.48 19.41 33.70
CA ARG A 166 3.41 20.15 32.81
C ARG A 166 2.81 21.53 32.50
N PHE A 167 3.32 22.59 33.12
CA PHE A 167 2.84 23.95 32.91
C PHE A 167 3.26 24.53 31.53
N ASN A 168 2.27 24.99 30.77
CA ASN A 168 2.28 26.08 29.78
C ASN A 168 3.25 26.09 28.57
N SER A 169 4.30 25.26 28.50
CA SER A 169 5.33 25.38 27.43
C SER A 169 4.79 25.22 26.01
N THR A 170 3.88 24.26 25.78
CA THR A 170 3.27 23.99 24.47
C THR A 170 2.40 25.15 23.97
N ASN A 171 1.54 25.72 24.82
CA ASN A 171 0.66 26.84 24.46
C ASN A 171 1.45 28.12 24.11
N ILE A 172 2.57 28.37 24.80
CA ILE A 172 3.49 29.48 24.49
C ILE A 172 4.21 29.22 23.15
N SER A 173 4.59 27.96 22.88
CA SER A 173 5.22 27.58 21.62
C SER A 173 4.26 27.76 20.42
N LEU A 174 2.98 27.43 20.55
CA LEU A 174 1.99 27.50 19.48
C LEU A 174 1.51 28.93 19.18
N SER A 175 1.17 29.73 20.19
CA SER A 175 0.78 31.14 20.00
C SER A 175 1.85 31.98 19.30
N SER A 176 3.13 31.64 19.45
CA SER A 176 4.21 32.29 18.70
C SER A 176 4.16 32.02 17.18
N LEU A 177 3.57 30.91 16.73
CA LEU A 177 3.39 30.60 15.30
C LEU A 177 2.27 31.44 14.67
N GLU A 178 1.21 31.73 15.43
CA GLU A 178 0.10 32.60 15.00
C GLU A 178 0.58 34.02 14.65
N THR A 179 1.67 34.47 15.28
CA THR A 179 2.27 35.79 15.03
C THR A 179 3.22 35.83 13.84
N LEU A 180 3.48 34.71 13.15
CA LEU A 180 4.36 34.70 11.98
C LEU A 180 3.66 35.34 10.77
N THR A 181 4.32 36.33 10.16
CA THR A 181 3.89 36.89 8.87
C THR A 181 4.26 35.90 7.76
N LEU A 182 3.25 35.41 7.05
CA LEU A 182 3.34 34.34 6.03
C LEU A 182 2.49 34.73 4.81
N ASP A 183 2.88 34.25 3.63
CA ASP A 183 2.04 34.30 2.42
C ASP A 183 0.90 33.28 2.53
N GLY A 184 1.19 32.12 3.12
CA GLY A 184 0.27 31.05 3.49
C GLY A 184 -0.50 31.28 4.79
N TYR A 185 -0.85 30.21 5.49
CA TYR A 185 -1.47 30.26 6.82
C TYR A 185 -1.28 28.93 7.58
N PHE A 186 -1.50 28.97 8.90
CA PHE A 186 -1.63 27.77 9.74
C PHE A 186 -3.10 27.42 10.00
N SER A 187 -3.41 26.12 9.99
CA SER A 187 -4.62 25.56 10.63
C SER A 187 -4.23 24.93 11.97
N PHE A 188 -4.87 25.34 13.06
CA PHE A 188 -4.66 24.75 14.40
C PHE A 188 -5.78 23.77 14.80
N GLU A 189 -6.94 23.85 14.14
CA GLU A 189 -8.10 22.99 14.38
C GLU A 189 -8.37 22.05 13.21
N ASN A 190 -9.23 21.02 13.40
CA ASN A 190 -9.71 20.10 12.35
C ASN A 190 -8.61 19.35 11.57
N ASN A 191 -7.40 19.28 12.14
CA ASN A 191 -6.19 18.72 11.52
C ASN A 191 -6.16 17.18 11.40
N HIS A 192 -7.28 16.49 11.65
CA HIS A 192 -7.40 15.02 11.56
C HIS A 192 -6.98 14.43 10.21
N HIS A 193 -7.14 15.19 9.12
CA HIS A 193 -6.73 14.79 7.78
C HIS A 193 -5.19 14.64 7.65
N ALA A 194 -4.42 15.48 8.34
CA ALA A 194 -2.96 15.45 8.36
C ALA A 194 -2.40 14.34 9.27
N ALA A 195 -3.24 13.76 10.11
CA ALA A 195 -2.92 12.66 11.01
C ALA A 195 -3.09 11.26 10.39
N LYS A 196 -3.42 11.16 9.10
CA LYS A 196 -3.56 9.87 8.37
C LYS A 196 -2.51 9.72 7.28
N ASP A 197 -2.19 8.50 6.90
CA ASP A 197 -1.47 8.18 5.67
C ASP A 197 -2.09 6.95 4.99
N PHE A 198 -1.65 6.64 3.77
CA PHE A 198 -2.20 5.55 2.97
C PHE A 198 -2.08 4.17 3.65
N GLY A 199 -1.06 3.98 4.48
CA GLY A 199 -0.95 2.81 5.35
C GLY A 199 -2.14 2.63 6.29
N ASN A 200 -2.77 3.73 6.73
CA ASN A 200 -3.89 3.77 7.68
C ASN A 200 -3.62 3.03 9.01
N LEU A 201 -2.35 2.77 9.35
CA LEU A 201 -1.92 2.08 10.57
C LEU A 201 -1.76 3.05 11.76
N TYR A 202 -1.22 4.25 11.52
CA TYR A 202 -0.93 5.24 12.57
C TYR A 202 -1.76 6.51 12.39
N HIS A 203 -2.17 7.08 13.52
CA HIS A 203 -3.10 8.22 13.60
C HIS A 203 -2.56 9.34 14.51
N PHE A 204 -1.42 9.94 14.15
CA PHE A 204 -0.73 10.94 14.97
C PHE A 204 -1.19 12.37 14.67
N LEU A 205 -2.04 12.91 15.56
CA LEU A 205 -2.50 14.29 15.49
C LEU A 205 -1.32 15.29 15.59
N PRO A 206 -1.17 16.23 14.62
CA PRO A 206 -0.29 17.39 14.76
C PRO A 206 -1.01 18.53 15.49
N SER A 207 -0.22 19.44 16.08
CA SER A 207 -0.74 20.66 16.70
C SER A 207 -1.07 21.76 15.69
N ALA A 208 -0.43 21.75 14.51
CA ALA A 208 -0.80 22.64 13.41
C ALA A 208 -0.51 22.03 12.02
N VAL A 209 -1.20 22.53 11.01
CA VAL A 209 -0.90 22.29 9.59
C VAL A 209 -0.54 23.61 8.93
N LEU A 210 0.67 23.72 8.36
CA LEU A 210 1.05 24.85 7.51
C LEU A 210 0.56 24.61 6.08
N HIS A 211 -0.12 25.60 5.52
CA HIS A 211 -0.49 25.68 4.11
C HIS A 211 0.35 26.79 3.44
N PRO A 212 1.60 26.51 3.04
CA PRO A 212 2.51 27.53 2.52
C PRO A 212 2.06 28.01 1.13
N LYS A 213 2.17 29.30 0.85
CA LYS A 213 2.09 29.87 -0.51
C LYS A 213 3.44 30.34 -1.05
N SER A 214 4.51 30.20 -0.27
CA SER A 214 5.87 30.39 -0.75
C SER A 214 6.88 29.52 0.00
N VAL A 215 8.09 29.41 -0.55
CA VAL A 215 9.25 28.82 0.13
C VAL A 215 9.69 29.66 1.34
N SER A 216 9.33 30.95 1.38
CA SER A 216 9.56 31.82 2.54
C SER A 216 8.77 31.35 3.76
N ASP A 217 7.53 30.86 3.58
CA ASP A 217 6.71 30.35 4.69
C ASP A 217 7.36 29.15 5.39
N ILE A 218 7.86 28.22 4.58
CA ILE A 218 8.56 27.02 5.03
C ILE A 218 9.86 27.43 5.73
N SER A 219 10.69 28.28 5.08
CA SER A 219 11.93 28.81 5.65
C SER A 219 11.70 29.51 7.00
N THR A 220 10.69 30.38 7.07
CA THR A 220 10.35 31.16 8.27
C THR A 220 9.87 30.26 9.40
N THR A 221 9.01 29.29 9.11
CA THR A 221 8.49 28.32 10.08
C THR A 221 9.61 27.46 10.66
N ILE A 222 10.46 26.83 9.82
CA ILE A 222 11.59 26.02 10.30
C ILE A 222 12.57 26.89 11.09
N ARG A 223 12.91 28.10 10.61
CA ARG A 223 13.83 29.02 11.27
C ARG A 223 13.32 29.50 12.63
N HIS A 224 12.00 29.66 12.80
CA HIS A 224 11.37 30.01 14.08
C HIS A 224 11.51 28.87 15.09
N ILE A 225 11.19 27.64 14.70
CA ILE A 225 11.34 26.44 15.54
C ILE A 225 12.82 26.16 15.87
N PHE A 226 13.72 26.42 14.92
CA PHE A 226 15.17 26.33 15.15
C PHE A 226 15.66 27.36 16.18
N LYS A 227 15.15 28.60 16.15
CA LYS A 227 15.45 29.64 17.15
C LYS A 227 14.93 29.32 18.56
N MET A 228 13.87 28.53 18.70
CA MET A 228 13.44 28.00 20.01
C MET A 228 14.48 27.03 20.61
N GLY A 229 15.33 26.43 19.77
CA GLY A 229 16.33 25.46 20.17
C GLY A 229 15.73 24.27 20.93
N SER A 230 16.50 23.79 21.91
CA SER A 230 16.13 22.65 22.77
C SER A 230 15.13 22.98 23.89
N ALA A 231 14.47 24.14 23.83
CA ALA A 231 13.40 24.51 24.77
C ALA A 231 11.98 24.18 24.25
N SER A 232 11.84 23.78 22.98
CA SER A 232 10.57 23.37 22.38
C SER A 232 10.63 21.94 21.86
N GLU A 233 9.60 21.15 22.18
CA GLU A 233 9.40 19.79 21.68
C GLU A 233 8.91 19.76 20.21
N LEU A 234 8.61 20.92 19.59
CA LEU A 234 8.09 21.01 18.22
C LEU A 234 9.01 20.37 17.16
N THR A 235 8.41 19.53 16.34
CA THR A 235 8.99 18.87 15.15
C THR A 235 8.12 19.14 13.92
N VAL A 236 8.63 18.86 12.72
CA VAL A 236 7.98 19.19 11.44
C VAL A 236 8.07 18.02 10.45
N ALA A 237 6.93 17.61 9.90
CA ALA A 237 6.86 16.67 8.77
C ALA A 237 6.42 17.39 7.49
N ALA A 238 7.19 17.27 6.41
CA ALA A 238 6.73 17.64 5.08
C ALA A 238 5.83 16.54 4.52
N ARG A 239 4.60 16.90 4.15
CA ARG A 239 3.57 15.99 3.66
C ARG A 239 3.23 16.34 2.22
N GLY A 240 3.62 15.46 1.30
CA GLY A 240 3.02 15.38 -0.03
C GLY A 240 1.74 14.54 0.00
N HIS A 241 1.51 13.72 -1.02
CA HIS A 241 0.26 12.94 -1.23
C HIS A 241 0.03 11.77 -0.25
N ALA A 242 0.59 11.86 0.97
CA ALA A 242 0.32 10.97 2.10
C ALA A 242 0.52 9.46 1.90
N HIS A 243 1.18 9.02 0.82
CA HIS A 243 1.49 7.61 0.55
C HIS A 243 2.61 7.00 1.43
N SER A 244 2.77 7.52 2.65
CA SER A 244 3.48 6.83 3.73
C SER A 244 2.67 5.64 4.24
N ILE A 245 3.34 4.68 4.88
CA ILE A 245 2.73 3.42 5.34
C ILE A 245 2.69 3.32 6.88
N GLN A 246 3.62 3.98 7.57
CA GLN A 246 3.93 3.74 8.98
C GLN A 246 4.09 5.05 9.79
N GLY A 247 3.42 6.13 9.36
CA GLY A 247 3.49 7.44 10.01
C GLY A 247 4.60 8.37 9.51
N GLN A 248 5.38 8.00 8.48
CA GLN A 248 6.59 8.75 8.08
C GLN A 248 6.33 10.24 7.78
N ALA A 249 5.19 10.58 7.16
CA ALA A 249 4.77 11.95 6.84
C ALA A 249 3.87 12.62 7.92
N GLN A 250 3.85 12.08 9.14
CA GLN A 250 3.09 12.61 10.28
C GLN A 250 4.04 13.24 11.33
N ALA A 251 3.52 14.17 12.14
CA ALA A 251 4.27 14.82 13.22
C ALA A 251 3.39 14.96 14.48
N HIS A 252 3.50 14.00 15.40
CA HIS A 252 2.68 14.02 16.63
C HIS A 252 2.98 15.25 17.48
N GLN A 253 1.95 16.05 17.79
CA GLN A 253 2.05 17.34 18.51
C GLN A 253 3.07 18.33 17.89
N GLY A 254 3.40 18.12 16.60
CA GLY A 254 4.26 18.98 15.81
C GLY A 254 3.48 19.72 14.73
N ILE A 255 4.19 20.07 13.65
CA ILE A 255 3.63 20.76 12.49
C ILE A 255 3.70 19.83 11.28
N VAL A 256 2.61 19.73 10.53
CA VAL A 256 2.62 19.13 9.19
C VAL A 256 2.63 20.24 8.15
N ILE A 257 3.54 20.20 7.18
CA ILE A 257 3.56 21.14 6.05
C ILE A 257 2.89 20.46 4.86
N ASN A 258 1.76 21.02 4.40
CA ASN A 258 1.05 20.54 3.21
C ASN A 258 1.79 21.01 1.94
N MET A 259 2.65 20.16 1.40
CA MET A 259 3.49 20.48 0.24
C MET A 259 2.69 20.67 -1.05
N GLU A 260 1.55 19.98 -1.22
CA GLU A 260 0.68 20.17 -2.39
C GLU A 260 0.01 21.55 -2.41
N SER A 261 -0.09 22.22 -1.26
CA SER A 261 -0.55 23.62 -1.22
C SER A 261 0.53 24.66 -1.56
N LEU A 262 1.80 24.25 -1.72
CA LEU A 262 2.94 25.13 -2.01
C LEU A 262 2.79 25.82 -3.37
N GLN A 263 2.19 27.01 -3.35
CA GLN A 263 2.25 27.95 -4.46
C GLN A 263 3.71 28.42 -4.64
N GLY A 264 4.13 28.62 -5.88
CA GLY A 264 5.55 28.82 -6.19
C GLY A 264 5.83 28.90 -7.68
N LEU A 265 7.01 28.42 -8.08
CA LEU A 265 7.41 28.39 -9.49
C LEU A 265 6.41 27.58 -10.32
N LYS A 266 5.77 28.21 -11.31
CA LYS A 266 5.03 27.47 -12.35
C LYS A 266 5.98 26.49 -13.04
N MET A 267 5.50 25.27 -13.27
CA MET A 267 6.27 24.22 -13.95
C MET A 267 6.84 24.75 -15.27
N GLN A 268 8.13 24.54 -15.48
CA GLN A 268 8.86 25.05 -16.64
C GLN A 268 9.61 23.92 -17.34
N VAL A 269 9.14 23.58 -18.53
CA VAL A 269 9.79 22.59 -19.40
C VAL A 269 10.83 23.29 -20.28
N HIS A 270 12.08 22.87 -20.17
CA HIS A 270 13.20 23.40 -20.93
C HIS A 270 13.62 22.39 -22.00
N THR A 271 13.44 22.77 -23.27
CA THR A 271 13.84 22.00 -24.46
C THR A 271 15.28 22.33 -24.86
N GLY A 272 16.01 21.33 -25.37
CA GLY A 272 17.39 21.44 -25.84
C GLY A 272 18.07 20.07 -25.83
N ASP A 273 19.40 20.03 -25.98
CA ASP A 273 20.18 18.78 -26.04
C ASP A 273 20.09 17.96 -24.74
N MET A 274 19.95 18.65 -23.60
CA MET A 274 19.79 18.07 -22.26
C MET A 274 18.48 18.60 -21.65
N PRO A 275 17.31 18.12 -22.11
CA PRO A 275 16.03 18.68 -21.73
C PRO A 275 15.68 18.32 -20.28
N TYR A 276 15.01 19.25 -19.59
CA TYR A 276 14.62 19.08 -18.20
C TYR A 276 13.32 19.82 -17.86
N VAL A 277 12.73 19.53 -16.70
CA VAL A 277 11.62 20.30 -16.13
C VAL A 277 11.97 20.81 -14.73
N ASP A 278 11.76 22.11 -14.48
CA ASP A 278 11.80 22.71 -13.15
C ASP A 278 10.39 22.70 -12.55
N VAL A 279 10.26 22.10 -11.36
CA VAL A 279 8.96 21.71 -10.78
C VAL A 279 8.98 21.76 -9.24
N SER A 280 7.84 22.11 -8.63
CA SER A 280 7.66 22.12 -7.16
C SER A 280 7.87 20.74 -6.53
N GLY A 281 8.48 20.69 -5.36
CA GLY A 281 8.61 19.45 -4.57
C GLY A 281 7.26 18.88 -4.11
N GLY A 282 6.20 19.69 -4.11
CA GLY A 282 4.82 19.28 -3.84
C GLY A 282 4.02 18.85 -5.08
N GLU A 283 4.60 18.88 -6.28
CA GLU A 283 3.90 18.51 -7.52
C GLU A 283 3.77 16.99 -7.70
N LEU A 284 2.68 16.53 -8.32
CA LEU A 284 2.43 15.12 -8.63
C LEU A 284 3.02 14.69 -9.98
N TRP A 285 3.58 13.49 -10.06
CA TRP A 285 4.19 12.96 -11.30
C TRP A 285 3.21 12.88 -12.49
N ILE A 286 1.91 12.68 -12.25
CA ILE A 286 0.87 12.72 -13.30
C ILE A 286 0.78 14.10 -13.98
N ASN A 287 0.90 15.19 -13.22
CA ASN A 287 0.86 16.56 -13.76
C ASN A 287 2.11 16.85 -14.60
N ILE A 288 3.27 16.36 -14.15
CA ILE A 288 4.55 16.47 -14.87
C ILE A 288 4.48 15.73 -16.21
N LEU A 289 3.92 14.52 -16.22
CA LEU A 289 3.68 13.76 -17.44
C LEU A 289 2.82 14.57 -18.42
N HIS A 290 1.68 15.08 -17.97
CA HIS A 290 0.77 15.86 -18.82
C HIS A 290 1.35 17.19 -19.33
N GLU A 291 2.22 17.87 -18.57
CA GLU A 291 2.88 19.10 -19.02
C GLU A 291 4.00 18.80 -20.02
N THR A 292 4.90 17.87 -19.68
CA THR A 292 6.07 17.53 -20.53
C THR A 292 5.68 16.93 -21.87
N LEU A 293 4.57 16.17 -21.93
CA LEU A 293 4.02 15.65 -23.18
C LEU A 293 3.67 16.74 -24.21
N LYS A 294 3.31 17.96 -23.77
CA LYS A 294 3.02 19.09 -24.69
C LYS A 294 4.25 19.51 -25.50
N HIS A 295 5.45 19.17 -25.00
CA HIS A 295 6.74 19.40 -25.63
C HIS A 295 7.32 18.14 -26.30
N GLY A 296 6.56 17.03 -26.34
CA GLY A 296 7.05 15.73 -26.83
C GLY A 296 8.09 15.08 -25.91
N LEU A 297 8.10 15.44 -24.62
CA LEU A 297 9.10 15.00 -23.64
C LEU A 297 8.45 14.27 -22.46
N ALA A 298 9.23 13.47 -21.75
CA ALA A 298 8.81 12.78 -20.53
C ALA A 298 10.00 12.47 -19.60
N PRO A 299 9.77 12.38 -18.27
CA PRO A 299 10.71 11.76 -17.34
C PRO A 299 11.12 10.34 -17.76
N LYS A 300 12.38 9.97 -17.47
CA LYS A 300 12.98 8.68 -17.88
C LYS A 300 12.72 7.52 -16.91
N SER A 301 12.44 7.82 -15.66
CA SER A 301 12.23 6.84 -14.58
C SER A 301 10.99 7.22 -13.77
N TRP A 302 10.23 6.22 -13.35
CA TRP A 302 8.87 6.39 -12.84
C TRP A 302 8.65 5.66 -11.50
N THR A 303 7.45 5.83 -10.97
CA THR A 303 6.80 4.95 -9.98
C THR A 303 5.54 4.39 -10.63
N ASP A 304 5.11 3.19 -10.24
CA ASP A 304 3.95 2.52 -10.89
C ASP A 304 2.62 3.25 -10.68
N TYR A 305 2.59 4.13 -9.68
CA TYR A 305 1.51 5.03 -9.37
C TYR A 305 2.02 6.47 -9.43
N LEU A 306 1.34 7.31 -10.20
CA LEU A 306 1.78 8.67 -10.56
C LEU A 306 1.23 9.79 -9.67
N HIS A 307 0.24 9.47 -8.82
CA HIS A 307 -0.33 10.43 -7.86
C HIS A 307 0.52 10.44 -6.58
N LEU A 308 1.82 10.66 -6.77
CA LEU A 308 2.85 10.80 -5.74
C LEU A 308 3.60 12.11 -5.97
N THR A 309 3.99 12.79 -4.90
CA THR A 309 4.74 14.04 -4.98
C THR A 309 6.23 13.83 -5.25
N VAL A 310 6.83 14.67 -6.09
CA VAL A 310 8.28 14.68 -6.40
C VAL A 310 9.16 14.62 -5.15
N GLY A 311 8.97 15.52 -4.19
CA GLY A 311 9.78 15.56 -2.97
C GLY A 311 9.64 14.29 -2.11
N GLY A 312 8.46 13.66 -2.14
CA GLY A 312 8.19 12.40 -1.46
C GLY A 312 8.89 11.20 -2.10
N THR A 313 8.85 11.06 -3.42
CA THR A 313 9.52 9.93 -4.10
C THR A 313 11.04 10.10 -4.09
N LEU A 314 11.55 11.32 -4.32
CA LEU A 314 12.98 11.63 -4.26
C LEU A 314 13.58 11.50 -2.84
N SER A 315 12.78 11.67 -1.79
CA SER A 315 13.21 11.36 -0.41
C SER A 315 13.37 9.86 -0.14
N ASN A 316 12.94 8.98 -1.05
CA ASN A 316 13.03 7.52 -0.92
C ASN A 316 13.91 6.91 -2.04
N ALA A 317 13.40 6.86 -3.26
CA ALA A 317 14.15 6.51 -4.48
C ALA A 317 13.33 6.83 -5.73
N GLY A 318 12.07 6.37 -5.76
CA GLY A 318 11.23 6.32 -6.95
C GLY A 318 11.69 5.20 -7.88
N ILE A 319 11.02 4.05 -7.82
CA ILE A 319 11.39 2.81 -8.52
C ILE A 319 10.15 2.31 -9.28
N SER A 320 10.38 1.84 -10.50
CA SER A 320 9.47 1.14 -11.41
C SER A 320 10.35 0.43 -12.46
N GLY A 321 9.78 -0.44 -13.30
CA GLY A 321 10.48 -1.28 -14.27
C GLY A 321 11.39 -0.60 -15.31
N GLN A 322 11.54 0.73 -15.36
CA GLN A 322 12.59 1.40 -16.15
C GLN A 322 13.93 1.54 -15.38
N ALA A 323 13.94 1.30 -14.06
CA ALA A 323 15.08 1.58 -13.20
C ALA A 323 16.34 0.77 -13.54
N PHE A 324 16.21 -0.40 -14.17
CA PHE A 324 17.35 -1.18 -14.65
C PHE A 324 18.13 -0.49 -15.80
N GLN A 325 17.48 0.40 -16.56
CA GLN A 325 18.05 1.12 -17.70
C GLN A 325 18.50 2.53 -17.32
N HIS A 326 17.64 3.25 -16.59
CA HIS A 326 17.80 4.68 -16.28
C HIS A 326 18.14 4.98 -14.82
N GLY A 327 18.17 3.97 -13.94
CA GLY A 327 18.22 4.17 -12.49
C GLY A 327 16.88 4.65 -11.93
N PRO A 328 16.77 4.76 -10.60
CA PRO A 328 15.58 5.32 -9.93
C PRO A 328 15.39 6.81 -10.26
N GLN A 329 14.28 7.40 -9.81
CA GLN A 329 14.01 8.84 -9.97
C GLN A 329 15.12 9.71 -9.34
N ILE A 330 15.71 9.28 -8.20
CA ILE A 330 16.84 10.00 -7.58
C ILE A 330 18.10 10.07 -8.46
N ASN A 331 18.25 9.18 -9.45
CA ASN A 331 19.34 9.23 -10.42
C ASN A 331 19.04 10.13 -11.65
N ASN A 332 17.84 10.69 -11.73
CA ASN A 332 17.34 11.45 -12.88
C ASN A 332 17.05 12.94 -12.52
N VAL A 333 17.80 13.49 -11.56
CA VAL A 333 17.69 14.89 -11.10
C VAL A 333 19.02 15.61 -11.30
N TYR A 334 18.98 16.85 -11.78
CA TYR A 334 20.18 17.67 -12.00
C TYR A 334 20.43 18.72 -10.89
N GLN A 335 19.36 19.18 -10.23
CA GLN A 335 19.41 20.23 -9.22
C GLN A 335 18.19 20.12 -8.30
N LEU A 336 18.35 20.50 -7.04
CA LEU A 336 17.30 20.62 -6.03
C LEU A 336 17.36 22.01 -5.37
N GLU A 337 16.22 22.42 -4.81
CA GLU A 337 16.08 23.51 -3.86
C GLU A 337 15.54 22.93 -2.57
N VAL A 338 16.20 23.22 -1.45
CA VAL A 338 15.99 22.55 -0.17
C VAL A 338 15.91 23.58 0.95
N VAL A 339 14.91 23.48 1.82
CA VAL A 339 14.89 24.18 3.11
C VAL A 339 15.50 23.27 4.17
N THR A 340 16.68 23.59 4.69
CA THR A 340 17.36 22.79 5.73
C THR A 340 16.62 22.83 7.07
N GLY A 341 16.97 21.96 8.02
CA GLY A 341 16.45 22.01 9.41
C GLY A 341 16.82 23.28 10.19
N LYS A 342 17.76 24.08 9.67
CA LYS A 342 18.08 25.44 10.15
C LYS A 342 17.14 26.53 9.55
N GLY A 343 16.30 26.15 8.60
CA GLY A 343 15.44 27.05 7.83
C GLY A 343 16.17 27.78 6.69
N GLU A 344 17.35 27.31 6.27
CA GLU A 344 18.13 27.92 5.19
C GLU A 344 17.60 27.40 3.83
N VAL A 345 17.32 28.31 2.89
CA VAL A 345 16.96 27.95 1.52
C VAL A 345 18.24 27.75 0.72
N VAL A 346 18.51 26.54 0.25
CA VAL A 346 19.76 26.16 -0.41
C VAL A 346 19.45 25.53 -1.77
N THR A 347 20.04 26.07 -2.83
CA THR A 347 20.12 25.37 -4.13
C THR A 347 21.32 24.43 -4.12
N CYS A 348 21.12 23.19 -4.56
CA CYS A 348 22.17 22.17 -4.59
C CYS A 348 22.11 21.30 -5.87
N SER A 349 23.26 20.80 -6.29
CA SER A 349 23.48 19.93 -7.45
C SER A 349 24.79 19.16 -7.25
N GLU A 350 25.15 18.25 -8.16
CA GLU A 350 26.47 17.58 -8.14
C GLU A 350 27.68 18.54 -8.13
N LYS A 351 27.48 19.81 -8.53
CA LYS A 351 28.53 20.84 -8.65
C LYS A 351 28.43 21.97 -7.62
N GLN A 352 27.36 22.01 -6.82
CA GLN A 352 27.09 23.09 -5.86
C GLN A 352 26.41 22.50 -4.61
N ASN A 353 26.97 22.68 -3.42
CA ASN A 353 26.44 22.11 -2.19
C ASN A 353 26.19 20.58 -2.32
N ALA A 354 27.12 19.88 -2.97
CA ALA A 354 26.92 18.52 -3.49
C ALA A 354 26.62 17.48 -2.40
N ASP A 355 27.17 17.64 -1.20
CA ASP A 355 26.81 16.76 -0.09
C ASP A 355 25.32 16.91 0.29
N LEU A 356 24.77 18.12 0.38
CA LEU A 356 23.33 18.31 0.62
C LEU A 356 22.48 17.72 -0.51
N PHE A 357 22.92 17.88 -1.76
CA PHE A 357 22.23 17.31 -2.93
C PHE A 357 22.10 15.79 -2.82
N TYR A 358 23.22 15.09 -2.58
CA TYR A 358 23.18 13.65 -2.38
C TYR A 358 22.55 13.24 -1.04
N ALA A 359 22.62 14.08 0.00
CA ALA A 359 22.01 13.80 1.30
C ALA A 359 20.49 13.67 1.19
N VAL A 360 19.79 14.61 0.55
CA VAL A 360 18.31 14.58 0.46
C VAL A 360 17.77 13.51 -0.49
N LEU A 361 18.55 13.10 -1.50
CA LEU A 361 18.21 12.00 -2.41
C LEU A 361 18.28 10.67 -1.63
N GLY A 362 17.12 10.01 -1.46
CA GLY A 362 16.97 8.89 -0.52
C GLY A 362 17.11 9.30 0.95
N GLY A 363 17.09 10.59 1.26
CA GLY A 363 17.38 11.15 2.58
C GLY A 363 16.26 11.06 3.61
N LEU A 364 15.14 10.39 3.31
CA LEU A 364 14.00 10.16 4.20
C LEU A 364 13.42 11.45 4.83
N GLY A 365 13.62 12.60 4.18
CA GLY A 365 13.24 13.94 4.67
C GLY A 365 14.12 14.48 5.81
N GLN A 366 15.22 13.81 6.18
CA GLN A 366 15.98 14.09 7.40
C GLN A 366 16.84 15.36 7.37
N PHE A 367 17.25 15.81 6.18
CA PHE A 367 18.23 16.89 6.02
C PHE A 367 17.60 18.21 5.53
N GLY A 368 16.40 18.14 4.97
CA GLY A 368 15.70 19.30 4.45
C GLY A 368 14.45 18.94 3.67
N ILE A 369 13.62 19.95 3.43
CA ILE A 369 12.38 19.86 2.66
C ILE A 369 12.68 20.27 1.22
N ILE A 370 12.54 19.33 0.27
CA ILE A 370 12.67 19.62 -1.17
C ILE A 370 11.50 20.51 -1.59
N THR A 371 11.79 21.72 -2.05
CA THR A 371 10.81 22.72 -2.49
C THR A 371 10.74 22.86 -4.00
N ARG A 372 11.84 22.57 -4.71
CA ARG A 372 11.90 22.48 -6.17
C ARG A 372 12.89 21.41 -6.61
N ALA A 373 12.61 20.75 -7.73
CA ALA A 373 13.52 19.82 -8.40
C ALA A 373 13.66 20.15 -9.89
N ARG A 374 14.85 19.86 -10.44
CA ARG A 374 15.16 19.89 -11.87
C ARG A 374 15.30 18.46 -12.39
N ILE A 375 14.30 17.97 -13.11
CA ILE A 375 14.16 16.56 -13.48
C ILE A 375 14.56 16.35 -14.94
N SER A 376 15.39 15.33 -15.19
CA SER A 376 15.88 14.89 -16.50
C SER A 376 14.74 14.37 -17.39
N LEU A 377 14.62 14.90 -18.61
CA LEU A 377 13.64 14.46 -19.61
C LEU A 377 14.32 13.73 -20.77
N GLY A 378 13.55 12.88 -21.46
CA GLY A 378 13.87 12.33 -22.77
C GLY A 378 12.68 12.47 -23.73
N PRO A 379 12.84 12.12 -25.02
CA PRO A 379 11.73 12.06 -25.97
C PRO A 379 10.63 11.11 -25.49
N ALA A 380 9.38 11.56 -25.52
CA ALA A 380 8.24 10.73 -25.15
C ALA A 380 7.78 9.85 -26.33
N PRO A 381 7.61 8.53 -26.15
CA PRO A 381 6.96 7.69 -27.14
C PRO A 381 5.46 7.95 -27.16
N LYS A 382 4.82 7.81 -28.32
CA LYS A 382 3.36 7.96 -28.46
C LYS A 382 2.59 6.75 -27.91
N MET A 383 3.08 5.54 -28.18
CA MET A 383 2.38 4.28 -27.89
C MET A 383 3.32 3.26 -27.24
N VAL A 384 2.73 2.23 -26.63
CA VAL A 384 3.47 1.09 -26.08
C VAL A 384 2.84 -0.25 -26.44
N LYS A 385 3.69 -1.27 -26.61
CA LYS A 385 3.31 -2.69 -26.66
C LYS A 385 3.47 -3.27 -25.27
N TRP A 386 2.37 -3.49 -24.57
CA TRP A 386 2.35 -4.01 -23.21
C TRP A 386 2.11 -5.52 -23.24
N ILE A 387 3.01 -6.30 -22.64
CA ILE A 387 3.10 -7.75 -22.81
C ILE A 387 3.12 -8.42 -21.44
N LYS A 388 2.40 -9.53 -21.30
CA LYS A 388 2.44 -10.43 -20.14
C LYS A 388 2.62 -11.88 -20.58
N VAL A 389 3.43 -12.63 -19.83
CA VAL A 389 3.65 -14.08 -19.98
C VAL A 389 3.77 -14.74 -18.60
N LEU A 390 3.51 -16.04 -18.51
CA LEU A 390 3.65 -16.82 -17.27
C LEU A 390 4.78 -17.87 -17.35
N TYR A 391 5.38 -18.15 -16.20
CA TYR A 391 6.34 -19.22 -15.93
C TYR A 391 5.85 -20.05 -14.74
N SER A 392 6.21 -21.35 -14.70
CA SER A 392 6.03 -22.18 -13.51
C SER A 392 7.24 -22.17 -12.59
N GLU A 393 8.46 -22.18 -13.15
CA GLU A 393 9.69 -22.28 -12.36
C GLU A 393 10.30 -20.91 -12.08
N PHE A 394 10.53 -20.60 -10.80
CA PHE A 394 11.16 -19.34 -10.38
C PHE A 394 12.54 -19.14 -11.00
N SER A 395 13.34 -20.21 -11.08
CA SER A 395 14.71 -20.19 -11.65
C SER A 395 14.75 -19.86 -13.14
N THR A 396 13.67 -20.12 -13.88
CA THR A 396 13.55 -19.77 -15.29
C THR A 396 13.07 -18.32 -15.44
N PHE A 397 12.08 -17.92 -14.64
CA PHE A 397 11.56 -16.56 -14.58
C PHE A 397 12.62 -15.52 -14.20
N SER A 398 13.37 -15.77 -13.12
CA SER A 398 14.45 -14.89 -12.63
C SER A 398 15.59 -14.76 -13.64
N LYS A 399 16.05 -15.88 -14.21
CA LYS A 399 17.08 -15.89 -15.26
C LYS A 399 16.66 -15.09 -16.50
N ASP A 400 15.40 -15.22 -16.93
CA ASP A 400 14.87 -14.47 -18.07
C ASP A 400 14.75 -12.97 -17.76
N GLN A 401 14.33 -12.59 -16.54
CA GLN A 401 14.36 -11.19 -16.09
C GLN A 401 15.81 -10.62 -16.10
N GLU A 402 16.77 -11.36 -15.56
CA GLU A 402 18.19 -10.96 -15.51
C GLU A 402 18.79 -10.79 -16.92
N HIS A 403 18.48 -11.70 -17.84
CA HIS A 403 18.88 -11.61 -19.24
C HIS A 403 18.33 -10.34 -19.90
N LEU A 404 17.05 -10.03 -19.68
CA LEU A 404 16.42 -8.81 -20.20
C LEU A 404 17.05 -7.54 -19.64
N ILE A 405 17.31 -7.45 -18.33
CA ILE A 405 17.92 -6.24 -17.76
C ILE A 405 19.41 -6.07 -18.05
N SER A 406 20.08 -7.14 -18.50
CA SER A 406 21.50 -7.12 -18.90
C SER A 406 21.73 -6.84 -20.39
N SER A 407 20.66 -6.84 -21.20
CA SER A 407 20.73 -6.70 -22.66
C SER A 407 20.67 -5.23 -23.12
N GLU A 408 21.56 -4.81 -24.01
CA GLU A 408 21.60 -3.43 -24.53
C GLU A 408 20.31 -3.04 -25.30
N ASN A 409 19.82 -3.94 -26.15
CA ASN A 409 18.63 -3.74 -26.99
C ASN A 409 17.41 -4.50 -26.43
N SER A 410 16.99 -4.13 -25.22
CA SER A 410 15.91 -4.81 -24.47
C SER A 410 14.53 -4.17 -24.64
N PHE A 411 13.58 -4.62 -23.82
CA PHE A 411 12.35 -3.89 -23.50
C PHE A 411 12.66 -2.58 -22.75
N ASP A 412 11.74 -1.63 -22.75
CA ASP A 412 11.92 -0.30 -22.13
C ASP A 412 11.32 -0.21 -20.70
N TYR A 413 10.65 -1.30 -20.28
CA TYR A 413 10.24 -1.56 -18.90
C TYR A 413 10.17 -3.09 -18.71
N VAL A 414 10.65 -3.56 -17.56
CA VAL A 414 10.61 -4.97 -17.14
C VAL A 414 10.21 -5.05 -15.66
N GLU A 415 9.11 -5.74 -15.36
CA GLU A 415 8.69 -6.08 -14.00
C GLU A 415 8.20 -7.54 -13.92
N GLY A 416 7.80 -8.00 -12.73
CA GLY A 416 7.15 -9.28 -12.57
C GLY A 416 6.33 -9.41 -11.30
N PHE A 417 5.51 -10.47 -11.24
CA PHE A 417 4.53 -10.69 -10.16
C PHE A 417 4.44 -12.16 -9.75
N VAL A 418 4.37 -12.43 -8.45
CA VAL A 418 4.13 -13.77 -7.91
C VAL A 418 2.63 -14.00 -7.72
N ASN A 419 2.12 -15.12 -8.24
CA ASN A 419 0.72 -15.52 -8.14
C ASN A 419 0.62 -16.85 -7.39
N ILE A 420 0.62 -16.79 -6.06
CA ILE A 420 0.49 -17.96 -5.17
C ILE A 420 -0.98 -18.42 -5.17
N ASN A 421 -1.23 -19.68 -5.53
CA ASN A 421 -2.55 -20.34 -5.46
C ASN A 421 -3.73 -19.56 -6.12
N ARG A 422 -3.44 -18.80 -7.19
CA ARG A 422 -4.47 -18.01 -7.90
C ARG A 422 -5.07 -18.77 -9.06
N THR A 423 -6.39 -18.93 -9.06
CA THR A 423 -7.16 -19.49 -10.17
C THR A 423 -7.59 -18.42 -11.18
N GLY A 424 -7.71 -18.81 -12.45
CA GLY A 424 -8.33 -17.97 -13.49
C GLY A 424 -7.49 -16.83 -14.05
N ILE A 425 -6.18 -16.75 -13.74
CA ILE A 425 -5.28 -15.61 -14.05
C ILE A 425 -5.44 -15.07 -15.49
N LEU A 426 -5.52 -15.94 -16.50
CA LEU A 426 -5.67 -15.51 -17.89
C LEU A 426 -7.06 -14.91 -18.23
N ASN A 427 -8.13 -15.32 -17.53
CA ASN A 427 -9.46 -14.74 -17.72
C ASN A 427 -9.53 -13.29 -17.27
N ASN A 428 -8.77 -12.98 -16.22
CA ASN A 428 -8.63 -11.65 -15.64
C ASN A 428 -7.95 -10.73 -16.67
N TRP A 429 -6.86 -11.21 -17.30
CA TRP A 429 -6.13 -10.48 -18.34
C TRP A 429 -6.94 -10.22 -19.62
N ARG A 430 -7.87 -11.13 -20.00
CA ARG A 430 -8.79 -10.94 -21.15
C ARG A 430 -9.66 -9.67 -21.06
N SER A 431 -9.71 -8.99 -19.92
CA SER A 431 -10.36 -7.67 -19.76
C SER A 431 -9.60 -6.51 -20.41
N SER A 432 -8.28 -6.63 -20.57
CA SER A 432 -7.37 -5.52 -20.92
C SER A 432 -6.27 -5.90 -21.94
N PHE A 433 -6.11 -7.19 -22.22
CA PHE A 433 -5.10 -7.77 -23.12
C PHE A 433 -5.72 -8.84 -24.02
N SER A 434 -5.15 -9.02 -25.21
CA SER A 434 -5.51 -10.10 -26.14
C SER A 434 -4.50 -11.25 -26.08
N PRO A 435 -4.92 -12.52 -25.96
CA PRO A 435 -4.01 -13.67 -26.11
C PRO A 435 -3.55 -13.81 -27.56
N LYS A 436 -2.26 -14.12 -27.76
CA LYS A 436 -1.69 -14.38 -29.09
C LYS A 436 -2.25 -15.66 -29.73
N ASP A 437 -2.53 -16.67 -28.92
CA ASP A 437 -3.28 -17.87 -29.30
C ASP A 437 -4.47 -18.05 -28.34
N PRO A 438 -5.68 -17.61 -28.73
CA PRO A 438 -6.87 -17.75 -27.88
C PRO A 438 -7.24 -19.21 -27.58
N LEU A 439 -6.94 -20.15 -28.49
CA LEU A 439 -7.33 -21.56 -28.35
C LEU A 439 -6.45 -22.27 -27.34
N GLN A 440 -5.14 -22.01 -27.34
CA GLN A 440 -4.23 -22.55 -26.33
C GLN A 440 -4.37 -21.80 -25.00
N ALA A 441 -4.60 -20.48 -25.00
CA ALA A 441 -4.88 -19.71 -23.79
C ALA A 441 -6.19 -20.13 -23.10
N ASN A 442 -7.15 -20.72 -23.83
CA ASN A 442 -8.38 -21.30 -23.27
C ASN A 442 -8.17 -22.70 -22.67
N LYS A 443 -7.08 -23.40 -23.01
CA LYS A 443 -6.72 -24.73 -22.46
C LYS A 443 -5.80 -24.65 -21.24
N PHE A 444 -5.15 -23.51 -21.02
CA PHE A 444 -4.26 -23.32 -19.87
C PHE A 444 -5.05 -23.28 -18.56
N THR A 445 -4.71 -24.18 -17.64
CA THR A 445 -5.24 -24.23 -16.27
C THR A 445 -4.20 -23.74 -15.28
N SER A 446 -4.56 -22.73 -14.49
CA SER A 446 -3.85 -22.36 -13.26
C SER A 446 -4.28 -23.30 -12.13
N ASP A 447 -3.52 -24.37 -11.95
CA ASP A 447 -3.77 -25.55 -11.13
C ASP A 447 -3.47 -25.39 -9.62
N GLY A 448 -3.60 -24.17 -9.07
CA GLY A 448 -3.35 -23.88 -7.65
C GLY A 448 -1.87 -23.80 -7.23
N ARG A 449 -0.94 -24.15 -8.13
CA ARG A 449 0.49 -23.86 -7.92
C ARG A 449 0.81 -22.36 -8.00
N THR A 450 1.94 -21.98 -7.43
CA THR A 450 2.54 -20.65 -7.64
C THR A 450 2.97 -20.47 -9.09
N LEU A 451 2.64 -19.31 -9.68
CA LEU A 451 2.99 -18.94 -11.06
C LEU A 451 3.61 -17.54 -11.09
N TYR A 452 4.66 -17.37 -11.91
CA TYR A 452 5.39 -16.12 -12.02
C TYR A 452 5.02 -15.41 -13.32
N CYS A 453 4.53 -14.17 -13.21
CA CYS A 453 4.20 -13.33 -14.36
C CYS A 453 5.38 -12.42 -14.68
N LEU A 454 5.87 -12.44 -15.91
CA LEU A 454 6.80 -11.45 -16.44
C LEU A 454 6.00 -10.40 -17.20
N GLU A 455 6.18 -9.13 -16.85
CA GLU A 455 5.55 -7.99 -17.51
C GLU A 455 6.62 -7.17 -18.23
N MET A 456 6.41 -6.94 -19.52
CA MET A 456 7.38 -6.29 -20.40
C MET A 456 6.67 -5.23 -21.24
N VAL A 457 7.37 -4.14 -21.56
CA VAL A 457 6.84 -3.11 -22.44
C VAL A 457 7.87 -2.67 -23.47
N LYS A 458 7.46 -2.56 -24.74
CA LYS A 458 8.26 -1.89 -25.78
C LYS A 458 7.59 -0.59 -26.20
N TYR A 459 8.33 0.51 -26.14
CA TYR A 459 7.90 1.84 -26.56
C TYR A 459 8.01 1.97 -28.09
N PHE A 460 7.07 2.67 -28.73
CA PHE A 460 7.11 2.91 -30.18
C PHE A 460 6.30 4.14 -30.61
N ASN A 461 6.62 4.69 -31.78
CA ASN A 461 5.79 5.68 -32.45
C ASN A 461 5.02 5.05 -33.63
N PRO A 462 3.70 5.29 -33.80
CA PRO A 462 2.92 4.74 -34.91
C PRO A 462 3.42 5.09 -36.32
N ASP A 463 4.22 6.15 -36.43
CA ASP A 463 4.79 6.69 -37.67
C ASP A 463 6.11 5.99 -38.07
N GLU A 464 6.72 5.22 -37.15
CA GLU A 464 7.86 4.35 -37.44
C GLU A 464 7.40 3.09 -38.20
N THR A 465 8.34 2.42 -38.88
CA THR A 465 8.07 1.18 -39.61
C THR A 465 7.65 0.05 -38.66
N LYS A 466 6.33 -0.12 -38.50
CA LYS A 466 5.69 -1.13 -37.63
C LYS A 466 6.27 -2.54 -37.74
N THR A 467 6.75 -2.92 -38.92
CA THR A 467 7.43 -4.20 -39.20
C THR A 467 8.71 -4.40 -38.38
N MET A 468 9.50 -3.35 -38.16
CA MET A 468 10.74 -3.39 -37.38
C MET A 468 10.42 -3.69 -35.91
N ASN A 469 9.61 -2.82 -35.29
CA ASN A 469 9.17 -2.97 -33.89
C ASN A 469 8.44 -4.31 -33.64
N GLN A 470 7.73 -4.88 -34.63
CA GLN A 470 7.16 -6.23 -34.53
C GLN A 470 8.22 -7.35 -34.59
N GLN A 471 9.23 -7.24 -35.45
CA GLN A 471 10.30 -8.22 -35.57
C GLN A 471 11.23 -8.17 -34.35
N ASP A 472 11.51 -7.00 -33.78
CA ASP A 472 12.36 -6.85 -32.59
C ASP A 472 11.70 -7.44 -31.35
N ILE A 473 10.40 -7.18 -31.13
CA ILE A 473 9.62 -7.84 -30.08
C ILE A 473 9.58 -9.36 -30.30
N LYS A 474 9.48 -9.83 -31.55
CA LYS A 474 9.53 -11.27 -31.87
C LYS A 474 10.91 -11.87 -31.58
N ASN A 475 12.00 -11.15 -31.87
CA ASN A 475 13.37 -11.55 -31.56
C ASN A 475 13.56 -11.67 -30.04
N LEU A 476 13.18 -10.64 -29.27
CA LEU A 476 13.23 -10.65 -27.80
C LEU A 476 12.42 -11.81 -27.22
N LEU A 477 11.14 -11.93 -27.60
CA LEU A 477 10.26 -13.02 -27.14
C LEU A 477 10.66 -14.43 -27.62
N SER A 478 11.68 -14.57 -28.48
CA SER A 478 12.24 -15.87 -28.90
C SER A 478 13.46 -16.31 -28.07
N GLN A 479 14.00 -15.41 -27.23
CA GLN A 479 15.10 -15.71 -26.30
C GLN A 479 14.59 -16.16 -24.92
N LEU A 480 13.27 -16.06 -24.69
CA LEU A 480 12.62 -16.29 -23.40
C LEU A 480 11.88 -17.63 -23.35
N ASN A 481 11.78 -18.17 -22.14
CA ASN A 481 11.41 -19.54 -21.81
C ASN A 481 10.01 -19.63 -21.13
N TYR A 482 9.14 -18.65 -21.39
CA TYR A 482 7.77 -18.61 -20.85
C TYR A 482 6.85 -19.67 -21.45
N ILE A 483 5.74 -19.96 -20.76
CA ILE A 483 4.71 -20.91 -21.20
C ILE A 483 3.99 -20.32 -22.44
N PRO A 484 4.15 -20.85 -23.67
CA PRO A 484 3.79 -20.09 -24.88
C PRO A 484 2.30 -19.75 -25.05
N SER A 485 1.42 -20.56 -24.45
CA SER A 485 -0.04 -20.34 -24.43
C SER A 485 -0.48 -19.17 -23.53
N THR A 486 0.44 -18.60 -22.75
CA THR A 486 0.17 -17.54 -21.77
C THR A 486 0.60 -16.15 -22.25
N LEU A 487 1.05 -16.04 -23.50
CA LEU A 487 1.47 -14.77 -24.11
C LEU A 487 0.25 -13.90 -24.48
N PHE A 488 0.08 -12.83 -23.71
CA PHE A 488 -0.93 -11.79 -23.89
C PHE A 488 -0.27 -10.46 -24.25
N LEU A 489 -0.88 -9.71 -25.16
CA LEU A 489 -0.41 -8.40 -25.62
C LEU A 489 -1.55 -7.37 -25.62
N SER A 490 -1.19 -6.10 -25.45
CA SER A 490 -2.08 -4.95 -25.63
C SER A 490 -1.32 -3.78 -26.29
N GLU A 491 -2.05 -2.91 -26.96
CA GLU A 491 -1.52 -1.66 -27.55
C GLU A 491 -2.28 -0.49 -26.93
N VAL A 492 -1.57 0.36 -26.17
CA VAL A 492 -2.14 1.51 -25.46
C VAL A 492 -1.23 2.72 -25.63
N SER A 493 -1.73 3.93 -25.35
CA SER A 493 -0.89 5.12 -25.31
C SER A 493 0.10 5.06 -24.16
N TYR A 494 1.19 5.82 -24.26
CA TYR A 494 2.20 5.91 -23.20
C TYR A 494 1.59 6.40 -21.86
N VAL A 495 0.62 7.31 -21.91
CA VAL A 495 -0.10 7.81 -20.73
C VAL A 495 -0.95 6.73 -20.08
N GLU A 496 -1.74 5.97 -20.87
CA GLU A 496 -2.59 4.89 -20.34
C GLU A 496 -1.79 3.77 -19.67
N PHE A 497 -0.55 3.53 -20.12
CA PHE A 497 0.36 2.59 -19.45
C PHE A 497 0.98 3.17 -18.17
N LEU A 498 1.47 4.41 -18.18
CA LEU A 498 2.10 4.98 -16.99
C LEU A 498 1.07 5.20 -15.86
N ASP A 499 -0.15 5.65 -16.16
CA ASP A 499 -1.22 5.86 -15.17
C ASP A 499 -2.09 4.61 -14.91
N ARG A 500 -1.63 3.42 -15.34
CA ARG A 500 -2.39 2.14 -15.24
C ARG A 500 -2.92 1.82 -13.85
N VAL A 501 -2.24 2.28 -12.78
CA VAL A 501 -2.64 2.03 -11.39
C VAL A 501 -3.75 2.97 -10.90
N HIS A 502 -3.90 4.19 -11.44
CA HIS A 502 -5.03 5.06 -11.10
C HIS A 502 -6.38 4.47 -11.54
N VAL A 503 -6.38 3.68 -12.63
CA VAL A 503 -7.54 2.88 -13.05
C VAL A 503 -7.91 1.81 -12.01
N SER A 504 -6.94 1.32 -11.23
CA SER A 504 -7.17 0.39 -10.10
C SER A 504 -7.58 1.12 -8.82
N GLU A 505 -6.95 2.25 -8.50
CA GLU A 505 -7.38 3.15 -7.41
C GLU A 505 -8.87 3.47 -7.52
N ARG A 506 -9.32 3.96 -8.69
CA ARG A 506 -10.73 4.32 -8.89
C ARG A 506 -11.68 3.13 -8.71
N LYS A 507 -11.27 1.91 -9.08
CA LYS A 507 -12.02 0.66 -8.84
C LYS A 507 -12.05 0.25 -7.37
N LEU A 508 -11.02 0.57 -6.59
CA LEU A 508 -10.91 0.27 -5.16
C LEU A 508 -11.67 1.31 -4.32
N ARG A 509 -11.50 2.61 -4.60
CA ARG A 509 -12.28 3.71 -3.99
C ARG A 509 -13.79 3.50 -4.15
N ALA A 510 -14.24 3.11 -5.34
CA ALA A 510 -15.65 2.81 -5.62
C ALA A 510 -16.24 1.61 -4.83
N LYS A 511 -15.40 0.86 -4.10
CA LYS A 511 -15.78 -0.26 -3.22
C LYS A 511 -15.48 0.01 -1.74
N GLY A 512 -14.89 1.16 -1.39
CA GLY A 512 -14.35 1.44 -0.06
C GLY A 512 -13.01 0.74 0.26
N LEU A 513 -12.36 0.15 -0.73
CA LEU A 513 -11.17 -0.73 -0.57
C LEU A 513 -9.83 -0.01 -0.83
N TRP A 514 -9.80 1.32 -0.77
CA TRP A 514 -8.57 2.13 -0.94
C TRP A 514 -8.18 2.92 0.32
N GLU A 515 -9.11 3.11 1.27
CA GLU A 515 -8.86 3.78 2.56
C GLU A 515 -8.86 2.74 3.70
N VAL A 516 -8.38 1.53 3.39
CA VAL A 516 -8.18 0.41 4.32
C VAL A 516 -6.73 0.38 4.80
N PRO A 517 -6.37 -0.40 5.84
CA PRO A 517 -4.99 -0.58 6.23
C PRO A 517 -4.16 -1.30 5.17
N HIS A 518 -2.99 -0.75 4.82
CA HIS A 518 -2.05 -1.31 3.86
C HIS A 518 -0.74 -1.69 4.57
N PRO A 519 -0.65 -2.86 5.22
CA PRO A 519 0.56 -3.33 5.88
C PRO A 519 1.61 -3.81 4.86
N TRP A 520 2.08 -2.88 4.02
CA TRP A 520 3.04 -3.18 2.94
C TRP A 520 4.44 -3.46 3.47
N LEU A 521 5.08 -4.47 2.89
CA LEU A 521 6.48 -4.81 3.11
C LEU A 521 7.22 -4.71 1.77
N ASN A 522 8.27 -3.89 1.70
CA ASN A 522 9.06 -3.69 0.48
C ASN A 522 10.53 -3.95 0.79
N LEU A 523 11.16 -4.82 0.02
CA LEU A 523 12.48 -5.38 0.30
C LEU A 523 13.38 -5.26 -0.93
N LEU A 524 14.67 -5.03 -0.71
CA LEU A 524 15.73 -5.13 -1.71
C LEU A 524 16.58 -6.35 -1.36
N VAL A 525 16.50 -7.40 -2.18
CA VAL A 525 17.11 -8.72 -1.93
C VAL A 525 18.27 -8.96 -2.91
N PRO A 526 19.49 -9.31 -2.47
CA PRO A 526 20.60 -9.59 -3.37
C PRO A 526 20.31 -10.76 -4.32
N LYS A 527 20.82 -10.71 -5.55
CA LYS A 527 20.67 -11.78 -6.54
C LYS A 527 21.17 -13.14 -6.04
N SER A 528 22.29 -13.20 -5.32
CA SER A 528 22.83 -14.45 -4.76
C SER A 528 21.95 -15.09 -3.66
N ARG A 529 20.87 -14.41 -3.26
CA ARG A 529 19.91 -14.84 -2.23
C ARG A 529 18.48 -14.97 -2.73
N ILE A 530 18.15 -14.49 -3.93
CA ILE A 530 16.76 -14.42 -4.39
C ILE A 530 16.08 -15.79 -4.54
N SER A 531 16.81 -16.83 -4.96
CA SER A 531 16.25 -18.19 -5.06
C SER A 531 15.90 -18.78 -3.69
N VAL A 532 16.77 -18.60 -2.69
CA VAL A 532 16.55 -19.03 -1.31
C VAL A 532 15.42 -18.24 -0.67
N PHE A 533 15.31 -16.94 -0.99
CA PHE A 533 14.18 -16.11 -0.61
C PHE A 533 12.88 -16.64 -1.22
N ALA A 534 12.85 -16.92 -2.53
CA ALA A 534 11.66 -17.36 -3.23
C ALA A 534 11.15 -18.74 -2.76
N GLU A 535 12.07 -19.68 -2.51
CA GLU A 535 11.76 -21.03 -2.02
C GLU A 535 11.03 -20.99 -0.67
N GLU A 536 11.59 -20.31 0.33
CA GLU A 536 10.96 -20.22 1.65
C GLU A 536 9.74 -19.28 1.64
N VAL A 537 9.83 -18.09 1.04
CA VAL A 537 8.76 -17.09 1.16
C VAL A 537 7.53 -17.45 0.33
N PHE A 538 7.71 -17.92 -0.91
CA PHE A 538 6.60 -18.26 -1.82
C PHE A 538 6.24 -19.76 -1.83
N GLY A 539 7.01 -20.61 -1.15
CA GLY A 539 6.72 -22.02 -0.93
C GLY A 539 6.20 -22.36 0.46
N ASN A 540 6.77 -21.76 1.53
CA ASN A 540 6.53 -22.18 2.92
C ASN A 540 5.89 -21.10 3.81
N ILE A 541 6.25 -19.82 3.65
CA ILE A 541 5.70 -18.75 4.49
C ILE A 541 4.30 -18.34 4.02
N LEU A 542 4.13 -18.06 2.72
CA LEU A 542 2.87 -17.61 2.13
C LEU A 542 2.12 -18.77 1.47
N THR A 543 0.99 -19.16 2.07
CA THR A 543 0.11 -20.25 1.56
C THR A 543 -0.95 -19.77 0.57
N ASP A 544 -1.20 -18.46 0.54
CA ASP A 544 -2.01 -17.76 -0.45
C ASP A 544 -1.31 -16.44 -0.82
N THR A 545 -1.84 -15.72 -1.82
CA THR A 545 -1.61 -14.26 -1.84
C THR A 545 -2.62 -13.62 -0.91
N SER A 546 -2.14 -12.85 0.08
CA SER A 546 -2.94 -11.79 0.71
C SER A 546 -3.58 -10.87 -0.34
N ASN A 547 -4.58 -10.06 0.04
CA ASN A 547 -5.37 -9.24 -0.90
C ASN A 547 -4.58 -8.06 -1.48
N GLY A 548 -3.70 -8.36 -2.43
CA GLY A 548 -2.79 -7.43 -3.09
C GLY A 548 -1.83 -8.18 -4.03
N PRO A 549 -1.12 -7.47 -4.93
CA PRO A 549 -0.06 -8.07 -5.74
C PRO A 549 1.23 -8.26 -4.92
N ILE A 550 1.99 -9.30 -5.27
CA ILE A 550 3.39 -9.45 -4.88
C ILE A 550 4.22 -9.12 -6.11
N ILE A 551 4.95 -8.00 -6.09
CA ILE A 551 5.82 -7.58 -7.20
C ILE A 551 7.24 -8.11 -6.95
N ILE A 552 7.91 -8.59 -8.01
CA ILE A 552 9.30 -9.05 -7.97
C ILE A 552 10.02 -8.80 -9.31
N TYR A 553 11.12 -8.04 -9.27
CA TYR A 553 11.98 -7.83 -10.44
C TYR A 553 13.41 -7.38 -10.07
N PRO A 554 14.42 -7.72 -10.89
CA PRO A 554 15.80 -7.29 -10.69
C PRO A 554 16.06 -5.88 -11.23
N VAL A 555 17.07 -5.22 -10.66
CA VAL A 555 17.61 -3.93 -11.08
C VAL A 555 19.14 -3.95 -11.02
N ASN A 556 19.78 -3.22 -11.94
CA ASN A 556 21.25 -3.11 -12.04
C ASN A 556 21.78 -2.06 -11.05
N GLN A 557 22.62 -2.43 -10.07
CA GLN A 557 23.22 -1.51 -9.09
C GLN A 557 24.10 -0.42 -9.74
N SER A 558 24.70 -0.71 -10.90
CA SER A 558 25.46 0.24 -11.72
C SER A 558 24.67 1.48 -12.20
N LYS A 559 23.35 1.49 -12.02
CA LYS A 559 22.46 2.63 -12.32
C LYS A 559 22.14 3.52 -11.11
N TRP A 560 22.68 3.21 -9.92
CA TRP A 560 22.35 3.88 -8.66
C TRP A 560 23.56 4.70 -8.19
N ASN A 561 23.33 5.90 -7.66
CA ASN A 561 24.43 6.76 -7.21
C ASN A 561 24.76 6.51 -5.73
N ASN A 562 25.89 5.85 -5.47
CA ASN A 562 26.34 5.45 -4.12
C ASN A 562 26.68 6.59 -3.15
N LYS A 563 26.65 7.86 -3.60
CA LYS A 563 26.78 9.03 -2.73
C LYS A 563 25.47 9.42 -2.03
N THR A 564 24.34 8.95 -2.58
CA THR A 564 23.00 9.23 -2.07
C THR A 564 22.78 8.60 -0.69
N SER A 565 21.69 8.95 -0.01
CA SER A 565 21.37 8.40 1.32
C SER A 565 20.53 7.12 1.26
N LEU A 566 20.18 6.61 0.07
CA LEU A 566 19.51 5.32 -0.07
C LEU A 566 20.48 4.17 0.22
N VAL A 567 20.00 3.15 0.94
CA VAL A 567 20.73 1.90 1.16
C VAL A 567 20.25 0.82 0.19
N THR A 568 21.17 0.20 -0.54
CA THR A 568 20.94 -1.01 -1.36
C THR A 568 21.68 -2.22 -0.77
N PRO A 569 21.38 -3.44 -1.23
CA PRO A 569 22.32 -4.55 -1.19
C PRO A 569 23.64 -4.21 -1.91
N ASP A 570 24.68 -5.01 -1.66
CA ASP A 570 26.03 -4.87 -2.23
C ASP A 570 26.28 -5.96 -3.28
N GLU A 571 25.47 -5.95 -4.35
CA GLU A 571 25.55 -6.87 -5.50
C GLU A 571 25.10 -6.15 -6.77
N ASP A 572 25.84 -6.34 -7.88
CA ASP A 572 25.59 -5.73 -9.20
C ASP A 572 24.13 -5.85 -9.69
N ILE A 573 23.43 -6.90 -9.27
CA ILE A 573 21.99 -7.07 -9.44
C ILE A 573 21.36 -7.38 -8.08
N PHE A 574 20.30 -6.66 -7.75
CA PHE A 574 19.41 -6.97 -6.64
C PHE A 574 17.95 -6.86 -7.09
N TYR A 575 17.04 -7.51 -6.37
CA TYR A 575 15.61 -7.54 -6.66
C TYR A 575 14.83 -6.61 -5.74
N LEU A 576 13.94 -5.80 -6.31
CA LEU A 576 12.81 -5.28 -5.54
C LEU A 576 11.81 -6.42 -5.33
N VAL A 577 11.37 -6.62 -4.09
CA VAL A 577 10.24 -7.50 -3.75
C VAL A 577 9.26 -6.70 -2.90
N ALA A 578 8.03 -6.52 -3.40
CA ALA A 578 7.02 -5.68 -2.75
C ALA A 578 5.71 -6.45 -2.52
N PHE A 579 5.35 -6.61 -1.24
CA PHE A 579 4.13 -7.24 -0.77
C PHE A 579 3.07 -6.15 -0.57
N LEU A 580 2.31 -5.84 -1.62
CA LEU A 580 1.37 -4.72 -1.65
C LEU A 580 -0.02 -5.10 -1.13
N SER A 581 -0.04 -5.69 0.07
CA SER A 581 -1.21 -6.26 0.74
C SER A 581 -2.21 -5.20 1.26
N SER A 582 -3.50 -5.54 1.22
CA SER A 582 -4.59 -4.71 1.76
C SER A 582 -5.34 -5.51 2.83
N ALA A 583 -5.38 -5.03 4.07
CA ALA A 583 -6.06 -5.71 5.17
C ALA A 583 -7.55 -5.33 5.20
N MET A 584 -8.43 -6.30 5.43
CA MET A 584 -9.86 -6.04 5.61
C MET A 584 -10.13 -5.56 7.06
N PRO A 585 -10.65 -4.33 7.28
CA PRO A 585 -10.69 -3.70 8.62
C PRO A 585 -11.44 -4.48 9.72
N SER A 586 -12.33 -5.40 9.34
CA SER A 586 -13.15 -6.20 10.25
C SER A 586 -12.87 -7.71 10.15
N SER A 587 -11.82 -8.13 9.45
CA SER A 587 -11.46 -9.55 9.33
C SER A 587 -10.46 -9.99 10.40
N THR A 588 -10.69 -11.18 10.93
CA THR A 588 -9.76 -11.96 11.77
C THR A 588 -9.18 -13.18 11.03
N GLY A 589 -9.44 -13.29 9.72
CA GLY A 589 -8.95 -14.36 8.83
C GLY A 589 -7.58 -14.06 8.22
N THR A 590 -7.23 -14.74 7.12
CA THR A 590 -5.93 -14.55 6.41
C THR A 590 -5.80 -13.15 5.78
N ASP A 591 -6.92 -12.46 5.59
CA ASP A 591 -7.00 -11.06 5.15
C ASP A 591 -7.11 -10.03 6.30
N GLY A 592 -7.06 -10.48 7.55
CA GLY A 592 -7.01 -9.62 8.72
C GLY A 592 -5.64 -8.96 8.91
N LEU A 593 -5.62 -7.76 9.50
CA LEU A 593 -4.39 -6.97 9.69
C LEU A 593 -3.33 -7.72 10.50
N GLU A 594 -3.73 -8.36 11.61
CA GLU A 594 -2.80 -9.13 12.46
C GLU A 594 -2.17 -10.33 11.73
N HIS A 595 -2.93 -10.99 10.84
CA HIS A 595 -2.40 -12.09 10.04
C HIS A 595 -1.30 -11.59 9.10
N ILE A 596 -1.58 -10.52 8.34
CA ILE A 596 -0.63 -9.99 7.35
C ILE A 596 0.62 -9.41 8.05
N LEU A 597 0.47 -8.72 9.18
CA LEU A 597 1.61 -8.29 10.00
C LEU A 597 2.43 -9.47 10.53
N THR A 598 1.78 -10.58 10.90
CA THR A 598 2.46 -11.82 11.32
C THR A 598 3.25 -12.44 10.16
N GLN A 599 2.71 -12.47 8.93
CA GLN A 599 3.43 -12.95 7.75
C GLN A 599 4.62 -12.04 7.41
N ASN A 600 4.44 -10.71 7.43
CA ASN A 600 5.54 -9.75 7.24
C ASN A 600 6.66 -9.97 8.26
N LYS A 601 6.31 -10.22 9.53
CA LYS A 601 7.29 -10.55 10.57
C LYS A 601 8.00 -11.88 10.27
N ARG A 602 7.29 -12.95 9.89
CA ARG A 602 7.92 -14.24 9.49
C ARG A 602 8.93 -14.06 8.35
N ILE A 603 8.60 -13.24 7.33
CA ILE A 603 9.52 -12.94 6.21
C ILE A 603 10.77 -12.21 6.71
N LEU A 604 10.62 -11.19 7.57
CA LEU A 604 11.74 -10.44 8.13
C LEU A 604 12.62 -11.29 9.06
N ASP A 605 12.01 -12.08 9.95
CA ASP A 605 12.71 -12.98 10.88
C ASP A 605 13.51 -14.05 10.10
N PHE A 606 12.95 -14.58 9.02
CA PHE A 606 13.66 -15.47 8.09
C PHE A 606 14.83 -14.75 7.39
N CYS A 607 14.61 -13.56 6.83
CA CYS A 607 15.66 -12.79 6.16
C CYS A 607 16.87 -12.50 7.07
N ALA A 608 16.61 -12.23 8.35
CA ALA A 608 17.63 -12.05 9.37
C ALA A 608 18.33 -13.38 9.73
N THR A 609 17.55 -14.43 10.02
CA THR A 609 18.08 -15.74 10.44
C THR A 609 18.93 -16.41 9.37
N ALA A 610 18.49 -16.35 8.11
CA ALA A 610 19.23 -16.86 6.95
C ALA A 610 20.28 -15.88 6.39
N GLN A 611 20.48 -14.72 7.05
CA GLN A 611 21.48 -13.70 6.72
C GLN A 611 21.46 -13.28 5.24
N LEU A 612 20.27 -13.01 4.71
CA LEU A 612 20.04 -12.78 3.27
C LEU A 612 20.56 -11.43 2.74
N GLY A 613 21.26 -10.61 3.53
CA GLY A 613 21.80 -9.31 3.09
C GLY A 613 20.76 -8.25 2.68
N MET A 614 19.48 -8.52 2.93
CA MET A 614 18.33 -7.74 2.49
C MET A 614 18.25 -6.36 3.16
N LYS A 615 17.83 -5.33 2.41
CA LYS A 615 17.54 -3.97 2.90
C LYS A 615 16.07 -3.61 2.66
N GLN A 616 15.36 -3.05 3.64
CA GLN A 616 13.98 -2.58 3.41
C GLN A 616 13.97 -1.35 2.48
N TYR A 617 13.07 -1.33 1.50
CA TYR A 617 12.64 -0.12 0.81
C TYR A 617 11.39 0.45 1.51
N LEU A 618 11.21 1.77 1.48
CA LEU A 618 10.27 2.48 2.39
C LEU A 618 10.41 2.02 3.86
N PRO A 619 11.65 2.02 4.41
CA PRO A 619 11.96 1.43 5.72
C PRO A 619 11.15 2.06 6.87
N HIS A 620 10.92 1.27 7.92
CA HIS A 620 10.06 1.65 9.05
C HIS A 620 10.48 0.96 10.37
N TYR A 621 11.72 1.18 10.77
CA TYR A 621 12.25 0.70 12.04
C TYR A 621 11.81 1.56 13.22
N ASN A 622 11.80 0.98 14.42
CA ASN A 622 11.33 1.62 15.65
C ASN A 622 12.48 2.01 16.59
N THR A 623 13.66 1.38 16.50
CA THR A 623 14.82 1.70 17.34
C THR A 623 15.98 2.28 16.55
N HIS A 624 16.89 2.95 17.27
CA HIS A 624 18.07 3.59 16.69
C HIS A 624 19.09 2.55 16.18
N GLU A 625 19.18 1.42 16.88
CA GLU A 625 20.04 0.28 16.58
C GLU A 625 19.59 -0.46 15.31
N GLU A 626 18.27 -0.58 15.11
CA GLU A 626 17.70 -1.09 13.86
C GLU A 626 18.06 -0.18 12.67
N TRP A 627 17.95 1.14 12.83
CA TRP A 627 18.37 2.11 11.81
C TRP A 627 19.88 2.08 11.55
N GLN A 628 20.70 2.02 12.59
CA GLN A 628 22.16 1.85 12.43
C GLN A 628 22.50 0.54 11.68
N THR A 629 21.78 -0.55 11.96
CA THR A 629 21.92 -1.83 11.25
C THR A 629 21.45 -1.73 9.79
N HIS A 630 20.39 -0.96 9.52
CA HIS A 630 19.92 -0.67 8.17
C HIS A 630 20.99 0.07 7.35
N PHE A 631 21.51 1.19 7.84
CA PHE A 631 22.53 1.98 7.14
C PHE A 631 23.92 1.32 7.09
N GLY A 632 24.29 0.54 8.11
CA GLY A 632 25.60 -0.13 8.18
C GLY A 632 26.75 0.88 8.08
N SER A 633 27.66 0.67 7.11
CA SER A 633 28.79 1.57 6.84
C SER A 633 28.39 3.00 6.42
N LEU A 634 27.16 3.22 5.93
CA LEU A 634 26.66 4.55 5.58
C LEU A 634 26.19 5.36 6.80
N TRP A 635 26.09 4.74 7.98
CA TRP A 635 25.49 5.35 9.17
C TRP A 635 26.24 6.61 9.63
N GLU A 636 27.57 6.58 9.71
CA GLU A 636 28.36 7.72 10.16
C GLU A 636 28.17 8.95 9.27
N VAL A 637 28.12 8.74 7.95
CA VAL A 637 27.83 9.79 6.95
C VAL A 637 26.40 10.31 7.10
N PHE A 638 25.43 9.44 7.36
CA PHE A 638 24.03 9.85 7.61
C PHE A 638 23.90 10.70 8.89
N VAL A 639 24.60 10.34 9.96
CA VAL A 639 24.67 11.11 11.22
C VAL A 639 25.40 12.43 11.04
N GLN A 640 26.50 12.47 10.28
CA GLN A 640 27.23 13.69 9.95
C GLN A 640 26.36 14.66 9.13
N ARG A 641 25.64 14.14 8.11
CA ARG A 641 24.66 14.91 7.33
C ARG A 641 23.54 15.44 8.22
N LYS A 642 23.01 14.63 9.16
CA LYS A 642 21.96 15.08 10.11
C LYS A 642 22.47 16.24 10.96
N SER A 643 23.65 16.08 11.56
CA SER A 643 24.33 17.12 12.36
C SER A 643 24.62 18.39 11.56
N THR A 644 24.84 18.27 10.24
CA THR A 644 25.16 19.41 9.36
C THR A 644 23.91 20.20 8.98
N TYR A 645 22.79 19.53 8.67
CA TYR A 645 21.61 20.17 8.06
C TYR A 645 20.37 20.27 8.98
N ASP A 646 20.22 19.38 9.96
CA ASP A 646 19.16 19.42 10.98
C ASP A 646 19.69 18.96 12.37
N PRO A 647 20.60 19.73 13.00
CA PRO A 647 21.24 19.34 14.27
C PRO A 647 20.31 19.30 15.49
N LEU A 648 19.05 19.75 15.36
CA LEU A 648 18.05 19.68 16.43
C LEU A 648 17.05 18.53 16.24
N ALA A 649 17.16 17.76 15.14
CA ALA A 649 16.19 16.75 14.73
C ALA A 649 14.75 17.29 14.70
N ILE A 650 14.56 18.40 13.99
CA ILE A 650 13.24 19.00 13.74
C ILE A 650 12.49 18.21 12.65
N LEU A 651 13.18 17.77 11.61
CA LEU A 651 12.58 17.31 10.35
C LEU A 651 12.27 15.81 10.31
N ALA A 652 11.10 15.50 9.73
CA ALA A 652 10.60 14.15 9.45
C ALA A 652 10.63 13.20 10.69
N PRO A 653 9.98 13.58 11.81
CA PRO A 653 9.98 12.81 13.06
C PRO A 653 9.34 11.43 12.90
N GLY A 654 8.36 11.28 12.00
CA GLY A 654 7.67 10.02 11.72
C GLY A 654 8.57 8.87 11.24
N GLN A 655 9.81 9.17 10.81
CA GLN A 655 10.83 8.18 10.46
C GLN A 655 11.49 7.50 11.68
N ARG A 656 11.40 8.10 12.88
CA ARG A 656 11.91 7.52 14.14
C ARG A 656 13.44 7.29 14.22
N ILE A 657 14.23 7.78 13.24
CA ILE A 657 15.70 7.64 13.19
C ILE A 657 16.40 8.44 14.30
N PHE A 658 15.97 9.70 14.48
CA PHE A 658 16.53 10.65 15.43
C PHE A 658 15.40 11.29 16.26
N GLN A 659 15.64 11.47 17.55
CA GLN A 659 14.72 12.16 18.45
C GLN A 659 15.06 13.65 18.53
N LYS A 660 14.02 14.49 18.68
CA LYS A 660 14.15 15.94 18.88
C LYS A 660 15.12 16.24 20.03
N ALA A 661 16.10 17.11 19.81
CA ALA A 661 17.06 17.49 20.83
C ALA A 661 16.44 18.46 21.85
N VAL A 662 15.80 17.94 22.91
CA VAL A 662 15.17 18.69 24.02
C VAL A 662 16.12 18.71 25.23
N ARG A 663 16.13 19.81 26.00
CA ARG A 663 16.82 19.83 27.31
C ARG A 663 16.06 18.97 28.32
N THR A 664 16.71 17.93 28.82
CA THR A 664 16.32 17.31 30.09
C THR A 664 16.47 18.33 31.22
N SER A 665 15.36 18.63 31.90
CA SER A 665 15.27 19.52 33.07
C SER A 665 15.75 18.85 34.34
#